data_AF-A0A1W6ZGQ6-F1
#
_entry.id   AF-A0A1W6ZGQ6-F1
#
_cell.length_a   1.000
_cell.length_b   1.000
_cell.length_c   1.000
_cell.angle_alpha   90.00
_cell.angle_beta   90.00
_cell.angle_gamma   90.00
#
_symmetry.space_group_name_H-M   'P 1'
#
loop_
_entity.id
_entity.type
_entity.pdbx_description
1 polymer ?
#
loop_
_entity_poly.entity_id
_entity_poly.type
_entity_poly.pdbx_seq_one_letter_code
_entity_poly.pdbx_strand_id
1 'polypeptide(L)'
;MNGRASMPAAALADCAQVLDWLRAHVAAGADLHLDSRALKTGDVFVACPGLRSDGRQYIEQALAQGAGAVLYEADGADSAPAVDSHSVLPVRGLRAMLGQLADQWYGQPSAALTVVAITGTNGKTSTAQWLARALTHLERPCGTIGTLGAYLPDGAALGGALTTPDVLSVHRTLAAMRAAGTTAVALEASSIGLEQGRLDGVRVAVAAYTNLTRDHLDYHGTMERYEQAKALLFRRSGLGCAVVNADDPAARRVLADLPSGVALSYTVGDGPADIRAREQRTTAQGQVFTLAGRGGEAQIVTRLLGQHNIANLLLVAGVLDKLGYGLADIARELAAAEPVDGRLQTVTPAPLHSQGSAARGPLVVVDYAHTPDALARALAALRPVAQARGGRLVCLFGCGGDRDPGKRPEMARIAAEGADRVLITSDNPRHEAPQAIIDQIVAGLPQGVRADVQADRALAIMRAIWTSEPDDVVLLAGKGHETYQEIAGTKQPFDDREWARLALLLPQVPALSTDTRTIAAGQLFLALSGDNFDGHDYLPKAESAGACAAVVARRVPSSGLPQLVLGDTRQALGRIGAAWRARHTLPLVAVTGSNGKTTTKEMVAAILAGWQGEAQRLATAGNFNNDIGVPLTLLRLRPQHRAAVLELGMNHPGEIAYLAEIAAPSVVLVTNAQREHQEFMHTVEAVARENGSAIAALPADGVAVYPGDEPYAPIWEELAGGRRVLRFGLQPGLEVYAEAVEADATGTRCQVVTPAGRAPLDLPVPGVHNLRNALAAIACGLAAGAPLDVALQALAGFSAVAGRMQRKPMADGTLLIDDTYNANPDSVRAAIDVLAQLPAPRALALGDMGEVGDNGPAMHREVGAYARERGIELLVTLGDASRLAAEAFGTQARACGSVEEVVAALHDAASASVLVKGSRFMRMERVVQGFSSKNNNMPQGAGDRDAA
;
A
#
# COMPACT_ATOMS: atom_id res chain seq x y z
N MET A 1 33.33 -57.44 36.43
CA MET A 1 31.93 -57.76 36.07
C MET A 1 31.60 -57.00 34.79
N ASN A 2 30.96 -57.71 33.87
CA ASN A 2 30.66 -57.29 32.50
C ASN A 2 29.77 -56.04 32.44
N GLY A 3 30.11 -55.11 31.56
CA GLY A 3 29.19 -54.12 30.99
C GLY A 3 29.45 -54.07 29.50
N ARG A 4 28.77 -54.93 28.74
CA ARG A 4 28.84 -54.99 27.27
C ARG A 4 28.48 -53.60 26.73
N ALA A 5 29.37 -53.01 25.92
CA ALA A 5 28.94 -52.06 24.90
C ALA A 5 27.87 -52.76 24.06
N SER A 6 26.65 -52.21 24.04
CA SER A 6 25.59 -52.74 23.17
C SER A 6 26.10 -52.66 21.73
N MET A 7 26.00 -53.78 21.01
CA MET A 7 26.21 -53.75 19.56
C MET A 7 25.20 -52.77 18.95
N PRO A 8 25.59 -51.95 17.95
CA PRO A 8 24.61 -51.13 17.24
C PRO A 8 23.51 -52.05 16.71
N ALA A 9 22.24 -51.66 16.90
CA ALA A 9 21.11 -52.39 16.33
C ALA A 9 21.40 -52.66 14.85
N ALA A 10 21.29 -53.91 14.42
CA ALA A 10 21.58 -54.28 13.04
C ALA A 10 20.70 -53.43 12.11
N ALA A 11 21.33 -52.70 11.17
CA ALA A 11 20.60 -51.82 10.27
C ALA A 11 19.58 -52.64 9.46
N LEU A 12 18.32 -52.21 9.48
CA LEU A 12 17.28 -52.85 8.68
C LEU A 12 17.44 -52.42 7.22
N ALA A 13 17.15 -53.34 6.30
CA ALA A 13 17.17 -53.07 4.86
C ALA A 13 15.82 -53.39 4.19
N ASP A 14 14.83 -53.83 4.96
CA ASP A 14 13.52 -54.23 4.48
C ASP A 14 12.41 -53.31 5.02
N CYS A 15 11.54 -52.85 4.13
CA CYS A 15 10.48 -51.89 4.47
C CYS A 15 9.46 -52.46 5.47
N ALA A 16 9.12 -53.75 5.40
CA ALA A 16 8.15 -54.34 6.31
C ALA A 16 8.72 -54.38 7.74
N GLN A 17 10.00 -54.74 7.88
CA GLN A 17 10.69 -54.73 9.17
C GLN A 17 10.77 -53.32 9.78
N VAL A 18 11.02 -52.28 8.96
CA VAL A 18 11.04 -50.88 9.43
C VAL A 18 9.65 -50.44 9.91
N LEU A 19 8.58 -50.81 9.18
CA LEU A 19 7.21 -50.48 9.57
C LEU A 19 6.78 -51.19 10.85
N ASP A 20 7.13 -52.46 11.02
CA ASP A 20 6.84 -53.21 12.24
C ASP A 20 7.59 -52.62 13.43
N TRP A 21 8.82 -52.17 13.22
CA TRP A 21 9.56 -51.40 14.23
C TRP A 21 8.84 -50.10 14.56
N LEU A 22 8.46 -49.26 13.58
CA LEU A 22 7.73 -48.02 13.84
C LEU A 22 6.43 -48.25 14.63
N ARG A 23 5.63 -49.25 14.26
CA ARG A 23 4.36 -49.59 14.95
C ARG A 23 4.56 -50.00 16.41
N ALA A 24 5.73 -50.52 16.75
CA ALA A 24 6.07 -50.89 18.13
C ALA A 24 6.56 -49.70 18.97
N HIS A 25 7.00 -48.59 18.36
CA HIS A 25 7.68 -47.49 19.04
C HIS A 25 6.88 -46.18 19.05
N VAL A 26 6.00 -45.96 18.07
CA VAL A 26 5.17 -44.74 18.01
C VAL A 26 3.69 -45.06 17.82
N ALA A 27 2.82 -44.11 18.15
CA ALA A 27 1.39 -44.24 17.94
C ALA A 27 1.07 -44.35 16.44
N ALA A 28 0.01 -45.08 16.08
CA ALA A 28 -0.43 -45.24 14.69
C ALA A 28 -0.80 -43.92 13.98
N GLY A 29 -1.03 -42.84 14.74
CA GLY A 29 -1.28 -41.49 14.22
C GLY A 29 -0.05 -40.58 14.15
N ALA A 30 1.15 -41.08 14.46
CA ALA A 30 2.38 -40.29 14.40
C ALA A 30 2.74 -39.94 12.95
N ASP A 31 3.17 -38.71 12.72
CA ASP A 31 3.57 -38.25 11.40
C ASP A 31 5.05 -38.49 11.12
N LEU A 32 5.39 -38.71 9.85
CA LEU A 32 6.77 -38.85 9.38
C LEU A 32 7.25 -37.52 8.79
N HIS A 33 8.40 -37.01 9.27
CA HIS A 33 8.95 -35.72 8.84
C HIS A 33 10.42 -35.80 8.39
N LEU A 34 10.74 -35.20 7.25
CA LEU A 34 12.12 -34.94 6.82
C LEU A 34 12.71 -33.66 7.42
N ASP A 35 11.86 -32.74 7.92
CA ASP A 35 12.26 -31.48 8.53
C ASP A 35 12.03 -31.55 10.04
N SER A 36 13.11 -31.49 10.83
CA SER A 36 13.05 -31.56 12.29
C SER A 36 12.19 -30.43 12.87
N ARG A 37 12.20 -29.25 12.25
CA ARG A 37 11.45 -28.07 12.74
C ARG A 37 9.93 -28.24 12.67
N ALA A 38 9.46 -29.22 11.90
CA ALA A 38 8.03 -29.48 11.70
C ALA A 38 7.48 -30.58 12.63
N LEU A 39 8.33 -31.22 13.45
CA LEU A 39 7.95 -32.30 14.35
C LEU A 39 7.01 -31.80 15.47
N LYS A 40 6.02 -32.61 15.82
CA LYS A 40 5.31 -32.54 17.09
C LYS A 40 5.77 -33.68 17.99
N THR A 41 5.48 -33.57 19.28
CA THR A 41 5.81 -34.61 20.25
C THR A 41 5.14 -35.93 19.87
N GLY A 42 5.93 -36.99 19.75
CA GLY A 42 5.51 -38.33 19.33
C GLY A 42 5.67 -38.62 17.84
N ASP A 43 5.98 -37.63 17.00
CA ASP A 43 6.23 -37.83 15.57
C ASP A 43 7.56 -38.53 15.31
N VAL A 44 7.75 -38.99 14.07
CA VAL A 44 8.95 -39.68 13.61
C VAL A 44 9.81 -38.75 12.76
N PHE A 45 11.05 -38.55 13.18
CA PHE A 45 12.04 -37.85 12.35
C PHE A 45 12.72 -38.82 11.38
N VAL A 46 12.83 -38.44 10.11
CA VAL A 46 13.46 -39.25 9.07
C VAL A 46 14.69 -38.53 8.54
N ALA A 47 15.85 -38.90 9.06
CA ALA A 47 17.13 -38.25 8.85
C ALA A 47 17.86 -38.82 7.61
N CYS A 48 17.69 -38.16 6.47
CA CYS A 48 18.38 -38.48 5.22
C CYS A 48 19.38 -37.38 4.80
N PRO A 49 20.48 -37.73 4.10
CA PRO A 49 21.35 -36.75 3.47
C PRO A 49 20.61 -35.98 2.36
N GLY A 50 20.58 -34.64 2.48
CA GLY A 50 20.01 -33.73 1.49
C GLY A 50 21.07 -33.10 0.58
N LEU A 51 20.64 -32.25 -0.36
CA LEU A 51 21.55 -31.55 -1.29
C LEU A 51 22.33 -30.40 -0.64
N ARG A 52 21.77 -29.80 0.41
CA ARG A 52 22.35 -28.62 1.11
C ARG A 52 22.76 -28.91 2.55
N SER A 53 22.09 -29.86 3.19
CA SER A 53 22.32 -30.24 4.59
C SER A 53 22.06 -31.72 4.77
N ASP A 54 22.75 -32.32 5.72
CA ASP A 54 22.55 -33.72 6.10
C ASP A 54 21.57 -33.80 7.27
N GLY A 55 20.42 -34.45 7.06
CA GLY A 55 19.38 -34.59 8.10
C GLY A 55 19.89 -35.31 9.36
N ARG A 56 20.95 -36.12 9.24
CA ARG A 56 21.55 -36.85 10.37
C ARG A 56 22.16 -35.93 11.41
N GLN A 57 22.50 -34.69 11.05
CA GLN A 57 23.02 -33.68 11.97
C GLN A 57 21.96 -33.17 12.96
N TYR A 58 20.66 -33.41 12.69
CA TYR A 58 19.56 -32.89 13.50
C TYR A 58 18.89 -33.97 14.38
N ILE A 59 19.47 -35.17 14.49
CA ILE A 59 18.90 -36.28 15.27
C ILE A 59 18.74 -35.91 16.75
N GLU A 60 19.79 -35.36 17.37
CA GLU A 60 19.74 -34.94 18.78
C GLU A 60 18.69 -33.85 19.01
N GLN A 61 18.61 -32.88 18.09
CA GLN A 61 17.62 -31.82 18.13
C GLN A 61 16.18 -32.36 18.01
N ALA A 62 15.94 -33.32 17.11
CA ALA A 62 14.63 -33.93 16.93
C ALA A 62 14.18 -34.70 18.18
N LEU A 63 15.10 -35.46 18.80
CA LEU A 63 14.82 -36.14 20.07
C LEU A 63 14.54 -35.14 21.20
N ALA A 64 15.30 -34.04 21.29
CA ALA A 64 15.06 -32.98 22.26
C ALA A 64 13.72 -32.27 22.05
N GLN A 65 13.19 -32.24 20.82
CA GLN A 65 11.86 -31.74 20.49
C GLN A 65 10.73 -32.76 20.77
N GLY A 66 11.07 -33.96 21.26
CA GLY A 66 10.12 -34.99 21.65
C GLY A 66 9.71 -35.92 20.50
N ALA A 67 10.56 -36.10 19.48
CA ALA A 67 10.34 -37.15 18.49
C ALA A 67 10.17 -38.51 19.19
N GLY A 68 9.11 -39.24 18.84
CA GLY A 68 8.84 -40.58 19.38
C GLY A 68 9.79 -41.64 18.82
N ALA A 69 10.27 -41.43 17.59
CA ALA A 69 11.30 -42.25 16.98
C ALA A 69 12.10 -41.47 15.92
N VAL A 70 13.27 -41.98 15.57
CA VAL A 70 14.13 -41.46 14.49
C VAL A 70 14.56 -42.59 13.57
N LEU A 71 14.31 -42.46 12.27
CA LEU A 71 14.92 -43.28 11.23
C LEU A 71 16.11 -42.52 10.64
N TYR A 72 17.27 -43.15 10.47
CA TYR A 72 18.39 -42.49 9.80
C TYR A 72 19.05 -43.38 8.75
N GLU A 73 19.57 -42.73 7.70
CA GLU A 73 20.31 -43.40 6.62
C GLU A 73 21.63 -43.95 7.16
N ALA A 74 21.73 -45.28 7.19
CA ALA A 74 22.90 -46.00 7.68
C ALA A 74 24.06 -45.95 6.68
N ASP A 75 23.77 -45.80 5.38
CA ASP A 75 24.80 -45.74 4.36
C ASP A 75 25.55 -44.39 4.43
N GLY A 76 26.88 -44.47 4.49
CA GLY A 76 27.75 -43.29 4.60
C GLY A 76 27.66 -42.54 5.93
N ALA A 77 27.23 -43.22 7.01
CA ALA A 77 27.34 -42.72 8.38
C ALA A 77 28.66 -43.18 9.00
N ASP A 78 29.56 -42.26 9.36
CA ASP A 78 30.89 -42.57 9.90
C ASP A 78 30.85 -43.16 11.33
N SER A 79 29.76 -42.90 12.07
CA SER A 79 29.52 -43.45 13.41
C SER A 79 28.02 -43.46 13.74
N ALA A 80 27.55 -44.45 14.52
CA ALA A 80 26.20 -44.43 15.08
C ALA A 80 26.03 -43.21 16.01
N PRO A 81 24.90 -42.52 15.98
CA PRO A 81 24.67 -41.35 16.84
C PRO A 81 24.69 -41.78 18.32
N ALA A 82 25.29 -40.95 19.19
CA ALA A 82 25.51 -41.24 20.61
C ALA A 82 24.25 -41.03 21.47
N VAL A 83 23.13 -41.59 21.04
CA VAL A 83 21.79 -41.43 21.64
C VAL A 83 21.15 -42.80 21.90
N ASP A 84 20.14 -42.83 22.76
CA ASP A 84 19.45 -44.06 23.18
C ASP A 84 19.04 -44.92 21.97
N SER A 85 19.56 -46.14 21.92
CA SER A 85 19.33 -47.07 20.81
C SER A 85 17.88 -47.54 20.68
N HIS A 86 17.03 -47.30 21.68
CA HIS A 86 15.63 -47.74 21.66
C HIS A 86 14.70 -46.87 20.81
N SER A 87 15.02 -45.60 20.59
CA SER A 87 14.18 -44.68 19.79
C SER A 87 14.79 -44.31 18.44
N VAL A 88 15.98 -44.84 18.10
CA VAL A 88 16.71 -44.50 16.88
C VAL A 88 17.04 -45.76 16.09
N LEU A 89 16.58 -45.84 14.84
CA LEU A 89 16.77 -47.00 13.97
C LEU A 89 17.66 -46.66 12.75
N PRO A 90 18.82 -47.32 12.59
CA PRO A 90 19.56 -47.30 11.33
C PRO A 90 18.83 -48.08 10.24
N VAL A 91 18.64 -47.47 9.08
CA VAL A 91 18.04 -48.10 7.90
C VAL A 91 18.98 -47.92 6.71
N ARG A 92 19.32 -49.02 6.02
CA ARG A 92 20.11 -48.99 4.77
C ARG A 92 19.20 -48.70 3.58
N GLY A 93 19.62 -47.77 2.72
CA GLY A 93 18.82 -47.36 1.56
C GLY A 93 17.52 -46.65 1.95
N LEU A 94 17.49 -45.98 3.11
CA LEU A 94 16.32 -45.31 3.65
C LEU A 94 15.73 -44.32 2.64
N ARG A 95 16.58 -43.54 1.96
CA ARG A 95 16.12 -42.54 0.99
C ARG A 95 15.30 -43.13 -0.16
N ALA A 96 15.71 -44.28 -0.68
CA ALA A 96 14.99 -44.96 -1.75
C ALA A 96 13.70 -45.65 -1.25
N MET A 97 13.63 -45.97 0.04
CA MET A 97 12.50 -46.64 0.68
C MET A 97 11.37 -45.68 1.08
N LEU A 98 11.64 -44.37 1.19
CA LEU A 98 10.70 -43.38 1.74
C LEU A 98 9.30 -43.43 1.11
N GLY A 99 9.21 -43.56 -0.22
CA GLY A 99 7.92 -43.63 -0.91
C GLY A 99 7.09 -44.86 -0.55
N GLN A 100 7.73 -46.03 -0.48
CA GLN A 100 7.08 -47.27 -0.07
C GLN A 100 6.69 -47.24 1.41
N LEU A 101 7.60 -46.72 2.25
CA LEU A 101 7.40 -46.61 3.69
C LEU A 101 6.22 -45.67 4.00
N ALA A 102 6.15 -44.50 3.34
CA ALA A 102 5.07 -43.55 3.53
C ALA A 102 3.73 -44.07 2.97
N ASP A 103 3.70 -44.68 1.77
CA ASP A 103 2.46 -45.27 1.23
C ASP A 103 1.89 -46.30 2.20
N GLN A 104 2.72 -47.18 2.78
CA GLN A 104 2.25 -48.20 3.71
C GLN A 104 1.91 -47.64 5.10
N TRP A 105 2.70 -46.72 5.65
CA TRP A 105 2.46 -46.11 6.95
C TRP A 105 1.11 -45.41 7.00
N TYR A 106 0.78 -44.64 5.95
CA TYR A 106 -0.47 -43.90 5.84
C TYR A 106 -1.64 -44.73 5.26
N GLY A 107 -1.47 -46.05 5.13
CA GLY A 107 -2.53 -46.98 4.72
C GLY A 107 -2.92 -46.86 3.25
N GLN A 108 -1.94 -46.67 2.36
CA GLN A 108 -2.04 -46.63 0.90
C GLN A 108 -3.05 -45.60 0.38
N PRO A 109 -2.94 -44.32 0.76
CA PRO A 109 -3.97 -43.32 0.50
C PRO A 109 -4.26 -43.15 -1.00
N SER A 110 -3.24 -43.26 -1.84
CA SER A 110 -3.37 -43.14 -3.30
C SER A 110 -4.16 -44.28 -3.95
N ALA A 111 -4.33 -45.43 -3.30
CA ALA A 111 -5.17 -46.53 -3.82
C ALA A 111 -6.67 -46.22 -3.73
N ALA A 112 -7.07 -45.40 -2.76
CA ALA A 112 -8.46 -45.01 -2.53
C ALA A 112 -8.85 -43.70 -3.22
N LEU A 113 -7.90 -43.05 -3.90
CA LEU A 113 -8.06 -41.74 -4.52
C LEU A 113 -7.79 -41.82 -6.02
N THR A 114 -8.61 -41.13 -6.81
CA THR A 114 -8.28 -40.87 -8.21
C THR A 114 -7.26 -39.74 -8.30
N VAL A 115 -5.97 -40.08 -8.33
CA VAL A 115 -4.90 -39.07 -8.44
C VAL A 115 -4.64 -38.73 -9.91
N VAL A 116 -4.81 -37.45 -10.25
CA VAL A 116 -4.46 -36.86 -11.54
C VAL A 116 -3.20 -36.02 -11.35
N ALA A 117 -2.10 -36.42 -11.96
CA ALA A 117 -0.82 -35.72 -11.86
C ALA A 117 -0.54 -34.92 -13.13
N ILE A 118 -0.27 -33.62 -12.98
CA ILE A 118 -0.13 -32.67 -14.10
C ILE A 118 1.30 -32.14 -14.13
N THR A 119 1.99 -32.35 -15.25
CA THR A 119 3.35 -31.83 -15.49
C THR A 119 3.43 -30.94 -16.71
N GLY A 120 4.55 -30.23 -16.81
CA GLY A 120 4.89 -29.28 -17.87
C GLY A 120 5.56 -28.03 -17.32
N THR A 121 6.04 -27.15 -18.19
CA THR A 121 6.66 -25.88 -17.77
C THR A 121 5.57 -24.95 -17.24
N ASN A 122 4.54 -24.66 -18.05
CA ASN A 122 3.47 -23.72 -17.70
C ASN A 122 2.10 -24.41 -17.63
N GLY A 123 1.12 -23.82 -16.94
CA GLY A 123 -0.28 -24.28 -16.93
C GLY A 123 -0.65 -25.31 -15.86
N LYS A 124 0.31 -25.89 -15.14
CA LYS A 124 0.06 -26.90 -14.08
C LYS A 124 -0.98 -26.44 -13.06
N THR A 125 -0.77 -25.27 -12.46
CA THR A 125 -1.66 -24.69 -11.44
C THR A 125 -3.05 -24.42 -12.00
N SER A 126 -3.15 -23.75 -13.16
CA SER A 126 -4.45 -23.45 -13.79
C SER A 126 -5.27 -24.71 -14.04
N THR A 127 -4.65 -25.70 -14.67
CA THR A 127 -5.27 -26.99 -14.98
C THR A 127 -5.67 -27.75 -13.70
N ALA A 128 -4.81 -27.78 -12.68
CA ALA A 128 -5.10 -28.49 -11.43
C ALA A 128 -6.31 -27.89 -10.70
N GLN A 129 -6.38 -26.55 -10.63
CA GLN A 129 -7.48 -25.84 -9.98
C GLN A 129 -8.80 -26.00 -10.73
N TRP A 130 -8.80 -25.82 -12.06
CA TRP A 130 -10.02 -26.00 -12.86
C TRP A 130 -10.52 -27.45 -12.85
N LEU A 131 -9.60 -28.42 -12.90
CA LEU A 131 -9.97 -29.83 -12.80
C LEU A 131 -10.58 -30.16 -11.43
N ALA A 132 -10.00 -29.66 -10.34
CA ALA A 132 -10.54 -29.92 -9.01
C ALA A 132 -11.93 -29.29 -8.81
N ARG A 133 -12.12 -28.05 -9.26
CA ARG A 133 -13.44 -27.39 -9.24
C ARG A 133 -14.46 -28.14 -10.08
N ALA A 134 -14.10 -28.51 -11.31
CA ALA A 134 -14.97 -29.27 -12.20
C ALA A 134 -15.38 -30.62 -11.61
N LEU A 135 -14.43 -31.39 -11.07
CA LEU A 135 -14.72 -32.67 -10.44
C LEU A 135 -15.62 -32.52 -9.21
N THR A 136 -15.36 -31.53 -8.35
CA THR A 136 -16.19 -31.27 -7.16
C THR A 136 -17.62 -30.87 -7.56
N HIS A 137 -17.80 -30.04 -8.58
CA HIS A 137 -19.14 -29.71 -9.12
C HIS A 137 -19.84 -30.91 -9.76
N LEU A 138 -19.08 -31.85 -10.32
CA LEU A 138 -19.57 -33.10 -10.89
C LEU A 138 -19.64 -34.23 -9.84
N GLU A 139 -19.89 -33.87 -8.58
CA GLU A 139 -20.12 -34.75 -7.44
C GLU A 139 -18.96 -35.74 -7.16
N ARG A 140 -17.74 -35.38 -7.56
CA ARG A 140 -16.50 -36.08 -7.20
C ARG A 140 -15.58 -35.15 -6.41
N PRO A 141 -15.71 -35.09 -5.07
CA PRO A 141 -14.93 -34.19 -4.23
C PRO A 141 -13.43 -34.31 -4.51
N CYS A 142 -12.83 -33.23 -5.01
CA CYS A 142 -11.46 -33.21 -5.49
C CYS A 142 -10.60 -32.20 -4.74
N GLY A 143 -9.52 -32.67 -4.13
CA GLY A 143 -8.51 -31.83 -3.50
C GLY A 143 -7.44 -31.38 -4.50
N THR A 144 -6.67 -30.35 -4.14
CA THR A 144 -5.52 -29.89 -4.94
C THR A 144 -4.23 -29.96 -4.14
N ILE A 145 -3.12 -30.29 -4.80
CA ILE A 145 -1.77 -30.19 -4.23
C ILE A 145 -0.90 -29.47 -5.28
N GLY A 146 -0.39 -28.29 -4.96
CA GLY A 146 0.34 -27.52 -5.94
C GLY A 146 1.02 -26.26 -5.43
N THR A 147 1.30 -25.35 -6.36
CA THR A 147 2.03 -24.09 -6.09
C THR A 147 1.29 -23.19 -5.09
N LEU A 148 -0.04 -23.25 -5.06
CA LEU A 148 -0.86 -22.48 -4.11
C LEU A 148 -0.95 -23.15 -2.72
N GLY A 149 -0.42 -24.36 -2.56
CA GLY A 149 -0.59 -25.19 -1.37
C GLY A 149 -1.46 -26.41 -1.62
N ALA A 150 -1.81 -27.10 -0.54
CA ALA A 150 -2.76 -28.21 -0.55
C ALA A 150 -4.11 -27.79 0.01
N TYR A 151 -5.20 -28.10 -0.69
CA TYR A 151 -6.55 -27.71 -0.31
C TYR A 151 -7.53 -28.87 -0.43
N LEU A 152 -8.47 -28.93 0.51
CA LEU A 152 -9.65 -29.79 0.47
C LEU A 152 -10.69 -29.26 -0.55
N PRO A 153 -11.67 -30.09 -0.94
CA PRO A 153 -12.72 -29.71 -1.90
C PRO A 153 -13.56 -28.49 -1.47
N ASP A 154 -13.67 -28.25 -0.16
CA ASP A 154 -14.37 -27.11 0.44
C ASP A 154 -13.51 -25.83 0.53
N GLY A 155 -12.25 -25.90 0.07
CA GLY A 155 -11.28 -24.81 0.12
C GLY A 155 -10.49 -24.73 1.43
N ALA A 156 -10.67 -25.65 2.39
CA ALA A 156 -9.87 -25.66 3.60
C ALA A 156 -8.39 -25.98 3.30
N ALA A 157 -7.48 -25.15 3.82
CA ALA A 157 -6.05 -25.29 3.59
C ALA A 157 -5.41 -26.37 4.47
N LEU A 158 -4.62 -27.24 3.85
CA LEU A 158 -3.76 -28.24 4.52
C LEU A 158 -2.29 -27.79 4.60
N GLY A 159 -1.98 -26.59 4.08
CA GLY A 159 -0.63 -26.03 4.03
C GLY A 159 0.20 -26.51 2.83
N GLY A 160 1.51 -26.24 2.86
CA GLY A 160 2.46 -26.63 1.81
C GLY A 160 3.21 -25.43 1.22
N ALA A 161 4.52 -25.60 1.02
CA ALA A 161 5.42 -24.54 0.53
C ALA A 161 6.05 -24.83 -0.84
N LEU A 162 5.90 -26.06 -1.35
CA LEU A 162 6.51 -26.52 -2.61
C LEU A 162 5.41 -26.90 -3.59
N THR A 163 5.61 -26.60 -4.89
CA THR A 163 4.73 -27.06 -5.97
C THR A 163 4.48 -28.56 -5.92
N THR A 164 5.52 -29.33 -5.59
CA THR A 164 5.42 -30.75 -5.28
C THR A 164 6.08 -30.95 -3.91
N PRO A 165 5.32 -31.22 -2.83
CA PRO A 165 5.88 -31.48 -1.51
C PRO A 165 6.88 -32.64 -1.52
N ASP A 166 7.68 -32.77 -0.46
CA ASP A 166 8.53 -33.95 -0.29
C ASP A 166 7.69 -35.24 -0.18
N VAL A 167 8.32 -36.38 -0.41
CA VAL A 167 7.64 -37.68 -0.52
C VAL A 167 6.79 -38.03 0.72
N LEU A 168 7.25 -37.72 1.93
CA LEU A 168 6.50 -38.02 3.15
C LEU A 168 5.29 -37.09 3.26
N SER A 169 5.49 -35.80 2.99
CA SER A 169 4.43 -34.80 2.98
C SER A 169 3.35 -35.12 1.94
N VAL A 170 3.69 -35.57 0.74
CA VAL A 170 2.70 -35.96 -0.29
C VAL A 170 1.78 -37.06 0.23
N HIS A 171 2.34 -38.15 0.75
CA HIS A 171 1.54 -39.26 1.27
C HIS A 171 0.68 -38.87 2.46
N ARG A 172 1.23 -38.07 3.39
CA ARG A 172 0.47 -37.52 4.51
C ARG A 172 -0.71 -36.66 4.05
N THR A 173 -0.47 -35.75 3.11
CA THR A 173 -1.54 -34.89 2.57
C THR A 173 -2.62 -35.72 1.87
N LEU A 174 -2.25 -36.72 1.08
CA LEU A 174 -3.22 -37.64 0.45
C LEU A 174 -4.03 -38.41 1.52
N ALA A 175 -3.40 -38.83 2.61
CA ALA A 175 -4.08 -39.52 3.71
C ALA A 175 -5.07 -38.59 4.44
N ALA A 176 -4.68 -37.34 4.69
CA ALA A 176 -5.56 -36.32 5.26
C ALA A 176 -6.75 -36.01 4.35
N MET A 177 -6.51 -35.88 3.04
CA MET A 177 -7.57 -35.69 2.03
C MET A 177 -8.56 -36.86 2.03
N ARG A 178 -8.06 -38.10 2.01
CA ARG A 178 -8.90 -39.31 2.10
C ARG A 178 -9.73 -39.31 3.39
N ALA A 179 -9.11 -39.01 4.53
CA ALA A 179 -9.80 -38.96 5.82
C ALA A 179 -10.92 -37.90 5.86
N ALA A 180 -10.74 -36.79 5.12
CA ALA A 180 -11.74 -35.75 4.94
C ALA A 180 -12.82 -36.08 3.89
N GLY A 181 -12.84 -37.28 3.31
CA GLY A 181 -13.85 -37.71 2.34
C GLY A 181 -13.56 -37.28 0.89
N THR A 182 -12.34 -36.83 0.59
CA THR A 182 -11.91 -36.56 -0.79
C THR A 182 -11.83 -37.88 -1.58
N THR A 183 -12.21 -37.87 -2.86
CA THR A 183 -12.20 -39.05 -3.75
C THR A 183 -11.32 -38.89 -4.98
N ALA A 184 -10.93 -37.66 -5.32
CA ALA A 184 -9.99 -37.34 -6.38
C ALA A 184 -8.96 -36.29 -5.93
N VAL A 185 -7.78 -36.27 -6.54
CA VAL A 185 -6.76 -35.26 -6.25
C VAL A 185 -6.11 -34.79 -7.54
N ALA A 186 -6.11 -33.47 -7.78
CA ALA A 186 -5.31 -32.84 -8.82
C ALA A 186 -3.96 -32.39 -8.23
N LEU A 187 -2.87 -33.03 -8.68
CA LEU A 187 -1.52 -32.86 -8.12
C LEU A 187 -0.58 -32.26 -9.18
N GLU A 188 0.08 -31.15 -8.84
CA GLU A 188 1.13 -30.57 -9.69
C GLU A 188 2.45 -31.36 -9.55
N ALA A 189 2.88 -31.98 -10.64
CA ALA A 189 4.11 -32.77 -10.71
C ALA A 189 5.25 -31.96 -11.36
N SER A 190 6.04 -31.24 -10.55
CA SER A 190 7.22 -30.50 -10.99
C SER A 190 8.33 -31.46 -11.49
N SER A 191 9.18 -31.01 -12.41
CA SER A 191 10.30 -31.83 -12.90
C SER A 191 11.29 -32.17 -11.79
N ILE A 192 11.56 -31.21 -10.89
CA ILE A 192 12.41 -31.40 -9.71
C ILE A 192 11.77 -32.44 -8.78
N GLY A 193 10.47 -32.36 -8.54
CA GLY A 193 9.75 -33.34 -7.73
C GLY A 193 9.78 -34.74 -8.32
N LEU A 194 9.64 -34.87 -9.64
CA LEU A 194 9.75 -36.14 -10.35
C LEU A 194 11.18 -36.73 -10.29
N GLU A 195 12.21 -35.92 -10.55
CA GLU A 195 13.61 -36.38 -10.51
C GLU A 195 14.04 -36.79 -9.08
N GLN A 196 13.53 -36.11 -8.06
CA GLN A 196 13.83 -36.41 -6.65
C GLN A 196 12.98 -37.53 -6.06
N GLY A 197 12.11 -38.19 -6.83
CA GLY A 197 11.27 -39.27 -6.33
C GLY A 197 10.17 -38.82 -5.36
N ARG A 198 9.76 -37.55 -5.39
CA ARG A 198 8.76 -37.02 -4.44
C ARG A 198 7.36 -37.63 -4.60
N LEU A 199 7.09 -38.25 -5.76
CA LEU A 199 5.84 -38.97 -6.01
C LEU A 199 6.00 -40.49 -5.80
N ASP A 200 7.13 -40.99 -5.32
CA ASP A 200 7.35 -42.44 -5.20
C ASP A 200 6.31 -43.09 -4.27
N GLY A 201 5.81 -44.27 -4.67
CA GLY A 201 4.68 -44.93 -4.01
C GLY A 201 3.29 -44.37 -4.36
N VAL A 202 3.17 -43.17 -4.94
CA VAL A 202 1.88 -42.62 -5.36
C VAL A 202 1.38 -43.34 -6.62
N ARG A 203 0.18 -43.91 -6.54
CA ARG A 203 -0.58 -44.46 -7.67
C ARG A 203 -1.24 -43.33 -8.45
N VAL A 204 -0.80 -43.11 -9.69
CA VAL A 204 -1.32 -42.06 -10.57
C VAL A 204 -2.31 -42.68 -11.55
N ALA A 205 -3.58 -42.26 -11.49
CA ALA A 205 -4.62 -42.76 -12.39
C ALA A 205 -4.53 -42.11 -13.78
N VAL A 206 -4.28 -40.80 -13.82
CA VAL A 206 -4.14 -40.02 -15.06
C VAL A 206 -2.91 -39.12 -14.98
N ALA A 207 -2.06 -39.18 -16.00
CA ALA A 207 -0.93 -38.28 -16.17
C ALA A 207 -1.26 -37.25 -17.25
N ALA A 208 -1.00 -35.97 -17.00
CA ALA A 208 -1.29 -34.91 -17.95
C ALA A 208 -0.04 -34.09 -18.28
N TYR A 209 0.16 -33.79 -19.58
CA TYR A 209 1.28 -32.99 -20.09
C TYR A 209 0.78 -31.70 -20.70
N THR A 210 1.20 -30.55 -20.16
CA THR A 210 0.85 -29.23 -20.71
C THR A 210 1.79 -28.79 -21.84
N ASN A 211 3.06 -28.55 -21.55
CA ASN A 211 4.08 -28.06 -22.49
C ASN A 211 5.50 -28.16 -21.90
N LEU A 212 6.51 -27.93 -22.73
CA LEU A 212 7.92 -27.80 -22.35
C LEU A 212 8.56 -26.59 -23.04
N THR A 213 8.79 -25.52 -22.26
CA THR A 213 9.60 -24.36 -22.65
C THR A 213 10.83 -24.22 -21.74
N ARG A 214 11.79 -23.36 -22.11
CA ARG A 214 13.03 -23.13 -21.35
C ARG A 214 12.73 -22.63 -19.95
N ASP A 215 13.06 -23.43 -18.95
CA ASP A 215 12.94 -23.12 -17.52
C ASP A 215 13.81 -24.09 -16.69
N HIS A 216 14.11 -23.75 -15.44
CA HIS A 216 14.82 -24.60 -14.47
C HIS A 216 16.17 -25.18 -14.96
N LEU A 217 16.85 -24.53 -15.90
CA LEU A 217 18.15 -24.98 -16.42
C LEU A 217 19.29 -24.80 -15.41
N ASP A 218 19.12 -23.94 -14.41
CA ASP A 218 19.98 -23.84 -13.23
C ASP A 218 20.05 -25.16 -12.44
N TYR A 219 18.97 -25.95 -12.47
CA TYR A 219 18.91 -27.26 -11.83
C TYR A 219 19.19 -28.40 -12.81
N HIS A 220 18.54 -28.42 -13.98
CA HIS A 220 18.62 -29.53 -14.93
C HIS A 220 19.86 -29.48 -15.85
N GLY A 221 20.50 -28.32 -15.99
CA GLY A 221 21.65 -28.09 -16.89
C GLY A 221 21.26 -28.01 -18.38
N THR A 222 20.46 -28.96 -18.88
CA THR A 222 20.07 -29.02 -20.30
C THR A 222 18.55 -29.21 -20.48
N MET A 223 18.03 -28.79 -21.64
CA MET A 223 16.62 -29.01 -22.01
C MET A 223 16.27 -30.50 -22.13
N GLU A 224 17.22 -31.32 -22.57
CA GLU A 224 17.03 -32.77 -22.71
C GLU A 224 16.82 -33.45 -21.35
N ARG A 225 17.66 -33.12 -20.35
CA ARG A 225 17.48 -33.66 -19.00
C ARG A 225 16.18 -33.17 -18.37
N TYR A 226 15.81 -31.91 -18.62
CA TYR A 226 14.54 -31.35 -18.16
C TYR A 226 13.34 -32.09 -18.76
N GLU A 227 13.38 -32.42 -20.05
CA GLU A 227 12.36 -33.23 -20.73
C GLU A 227 12.28 -34.64 -20.13
N GLN A 228 13.42 -35.32 -20.00
CA GLN A 228 13.50 -36.67 -19.44
C GLN A 228 12.93 -36.73 -18.01
N ALA A 229 13.19 -35.71 -17.18
CA ALA A 229 12.64 -35.61 -15.84
C ALA A 229 11.10 -35.56 -15.83
N LYS A 230 10.47 -34.87 -16.80
CA LYS A 230 9.00 -34.86 -16.92
C LYS A 230 8.45 -36.17 -17.48
N ALA A 231 9.17 -36.80 -18.41
CA ALA A 231 8.79 -38.09 -18.99
C ALA A 231 8.68 -39.21 -17.93
N LEU A 232 9.39 -39.10 -16.79
CA LEU A 232 9.27 -40.02 -15.65
C LEU A 232 7.83 -40.22 -15.19
N LEU A 233 6.97 -39.20 -15.28
CA LEU A 233 5.56 -39.31 -14.88
C LEU A 233 4.79 -40.33 -15.74
N PHE A 234 5.12 -40.43 -17.02
CA PHE A 234 4.42 -41.26 -18.01
C PHE A 234 4.94 -42.69 -18.07
N ARG A 235 6.06 -42.96 -17.41
CA ARG A 235 6.68 -44.30 -17.30
C ARG A 235 6.25 -45.05 -16.02
N ARG A 236 5.34 -44.48 -15.23
CA ARG A 236 4.90 -45.06 -13.96
C ARG A 236 4.01 -46.28 -14.19
N SER A 237 4.23 -47.33 -13.40
CA SER A 237 3.38 -48.52 -13.41
C SER A 237 1.97 -48.19 -12.90
N GLY A 238 0.95 -48.80 -13.50
CA GLY A 238 -0.45 -48.60 -13.12
C GLY A 238 -1.10 -47.33 -13.70
N LEU A 239 -0.43 -46.61 -14.61
CA LEU A 239 -1.01 -45.46 -15.30
C LEU A 239 -2.21 -45.91 -16.17
N GLY A 240 -3.40 -45.40 -15.86
CA GLY A 240 -4.63 -45.74 -16.59
C GLY A 240 -4.85 -44.91 -17.86
N CYS A 241 -4.30 -43.69 -17.90
CA CYS A 241 -4.34 -42.82 -19.07
C CYS A 241 -3.29 -41.72 -19.04
N ALA A 242 -2.90 -41.24 -20.22
CA ALA A 242 -2.19 -39.99 -20.42
C ALA A 242 -3.03 -38.98 -21.22
N VAL A 243 -3.01 -37.71 -20.84
CA VAL A 243 -3.61 -36.61 -21.63
C VAL A 243 -2.49 -35.65 -22.03
N VAL A 244 -2.20 -35.54 -23.33
CA VAL A 244 -0.97 -34.92 -23.83
C VAL A 244 -1.24 -33.86 -24.89
N ASN A 245 -0.48 -32.77 -24.82
CA ASN A 245 -0.54 -31.70 -25.81
C ASN A 245 0.12 -32.13 -27.13
N ALA A 246 -0.63 -32.24 -28.21
CA ALA A 246 -0.09 -32.56 -29.53
C ALA A 246 0.66 -31.37 -30.17
N ASP A 247 0.47 -30.15 -29.68
CA ASP A 247 1.16 -28.97 -30.18
C ASP A 247 2.61 -28.89 -29.68
N ASP A 248 2.93 -29.59 -28.59
CA ASP A 248 4.25 -29.57 -27.98
C ASP A 248 5.14 -30.72 -28.49
N PRO A 249 6.33 -30.44 -29.05
CA PRO A 249 7.22 -31.48 -29.56
C PRO A 249 7.66 -32.52 -28.52
N ALA A 250 7.88 -32.12 -27.27
CA ALA A 250 8.28 -33.04 -26.20
C ALA A 250 7.11 -33.92 -25.76
N ALA A 251 5.91 -33.33 -25.62
CA ALA A 251 4.71 -34.09 -25.31
C ALA A 251 4.35 -35.10 -26.43
N ARG A 252 4.61 -34.77 -27.71
CA ARG A 252 4.47 -35.72 -28.83
C ARG A 252 5.44 -36.91 -28.74
N ARG A 253 6.67 -36.70 -28.28
CA ARG A 253 7.62 -37.80 -28.04
C ARG A 253 7.13 -38.71 -26.90
N VAL A 254 6.63 -38.12 -25.81
CA VAL A 254 5.99 -38.88 -24.73
C VAL A 254 4.78 -39.67 -25.25
N LEU A 255 3.94 -39.07 -26.12
CA LEU A 255 2.81 -39.75 -26.74
C LEU A 255 3.24 -40.97 -27.56
N ALA A 256 4.32 -40.85 -28.34
CA ALA A 256 4.83 -41.93 -29.19
C ALA A 256 5.39 -43.11 -28.39
N ASP A 257 5.92 -42.86 -27.19
CA ASP A 257 6.46 -43.89 -26.29
C ASP A 257 5.35 -44.64 -25.49
N LEU A 258 4.11 -44.14 -25.51
CA LEU A 258 3.00 -44.73 -24.76
C LEU A 258 2.29 -45.85 -25.55
N PRO A 259 1.80 -46.90 -24.88
CA PRO A 259 1.02 -47.94 -25.54
C PRO A 259 -0.26 -47.39 -26.21
N SER A 260 -0.63 -47.95 -27.36
CA SER A 260 -1.85 -47.59 -28.08
C SER A 260 -3.09 -47.73 -27.18
N GLY A 261 -3.98 -46.73 -27.19
CA GLY A 261 -5.21 -46.70 -26.40
C GLY A 261 -5.05 -46.19 -24.95
N VAL A 262 -3.81 -45.93 -24.50
CA VAL A 262 -3.53 -45.39 -23.15
C VAL A 262 -3.43 -43.86 -23.14
N ALA A 263 -3.53 -43.20 -24.29
CA ALA A 263 -3.40 -41.74 -24.38
C ALA A 263 -4.57 -41.06 -25.12
N LEU A 264 -4.87 -39.83 -24.70
CA LEU A 264 -5.67 -38.85 -25.42
C LEU A 264 -4.78 -37.65 -25.75
N SER A 265 -4.87 -37.20 -27.00
CA SER A 265 -4.15 -36.03 -27.49
C SER A 265 -5.09 -34.82 -27.61
N TYR A 266 -4.59 -33.62 -27.32
CA TYR A 266 -5.32 -32.38 -27.58
C TYR A 266 -4.49 -31.35 -28.35
N THR A 267 -5.15 -30.46 -29.09
CA THR A 267 -4.49 -29.38 -29.87
C THR A 267 -5.38 -28.14 -29.95
N VAL A 268 -4.74 -26.97 -29.91
CA VAL A 268 -5.32 -25.69 -30.29
C VAL A 268 -4.99 -25.30 -31.74
N GLY A 269 -4.20 -26.11 -32.45
CA GLY A 269 -3.92 -25.95 -33.87
C GLY A 269 -4.82 -26.80 -34.77
N ASP A 270 -4.47 -26.86 -36.06
CA ASP A 270 -5.22 -27.60 -37.08
C ASP A 270 -4.82 -29.09 -37.19
N GLY A 271 -3.88 -29.53 -36.34
CA GLY A 271 -3.36 -30.89 -36.36
C GLY A 271 -4.40 -31.97 -35.97
N PRO A 272 -4.13 -33.24 -36.27
CA PRO A 272 -4.95 -34.33 -35.77
C PRO A 272 -4.75 -34.50 -34.26
N ALA A 273 -5.85 -34.49 -33.49
CA ALA A 273 -5.88 -34.88 -32.09
C ALA A 273 -7.29 -35.36 -31.70
N ASP A 274 -7.40 -36.05 -30.58
CA ASP A 274 -8.67 -36.55 -30.03
C ASP A 274 -9.59 -35.40 -29.59
N ILE A 275 -8.99 -34.34 -29.04
CA ILE A 275 -9.68 -33.17 -28.51
C ILE A 275 -9.13 -31.90 -29.16
N ARG A 276 -10.00 -31.04 -29.67
CA ARG A 276 -9.62 -29.89 -30.49
C ARG A 276 -10.39 -28.63 -30.11
N ALA A 277 -9.72 -27.47 -30.23
CA ALA A 277 -10.39 -26.17 -30.26
C ALA A 277 -10.49 -25.65 -31.69
N ARG A 278 -11.71 -25.54 -32.22
CA ARG A 278 -12.02 -24.98 -33.54
C ARG A 278 -12.59 -23.58 -33.42
N GLU A 279 -12.59 -22.81 -34.51
CA GLU A 279 -13.28 -21.51 -34.61
C GLU A 279 -12.93 -20.53 -33.47
N GLN A 280 -11.67 -20.53 -33.04
CA GLN A 280 -11.20 -19.72 -31.92
C GLN A 280 -11.30 -18.23 -32.26
N ARG A 281 -11.95 -17.47 -31.37
CA ARG A 281 -12.09 -16.01 -31.47
C ARG A 281 -11.81 -15.39 -30.12
N THR A 282 -10.87 -14.45 -30.08
CA THR A 282 -10.69 -13.56 -28.92
C THR A 282 -11.77 -12.48 -28.96
N THR A 283 -12.35 -12.18 -27.79
CA THR A 283 -13.33 -11.11 -27.62
C THR A 283 -12.79 -10.04 -26.67
N ALA A 284 -13.53 -8.94 -26.51
CA ALA A 284 -13.17 -7.85 -25.61
C ALA A 284 -13.12 -8.23 -24.10
N GLN A 285 -13.64 -9.41 -23.73
CA GLN A 285 -13.80 -9.86 -22.34
C GLN A 285 -13.44 -11.34 -22.12
N GLY A 286 -12.91 -12.04 -23.13
CA GLY A 286 -12.75 -13.48 -23.06
C GLY A 286 -12.44 -14.13 -24.40
N GLN A 287 -12.86 -15.38 -24.55
CA GLN A 287 -12.62 -16.19 -25.74
C GLN A 287 -13.86 -17.04 -26.06
N VAL A 288 -14.07 -17.28 -27.34
CA VAL A 288 -15.07 -18.22 -27.86
C VAL A 288 -14.36 -19.25 -28.72
N PHE A 289 -14.67 -20.53 -28.54
CA PHE A 289 -14.16 -21.60 -29.39
C PHE A 289 -15.12 -22.78 -29.39
N THR A 290 -15.02 -23.64 -30.40
CA THR A 290 -15.76 -24.89 -30.49
C THR A 290 -14.89 -26.03 -29.98
N LEU A 291 -15.26 -26.64 -28.85
CA LEU A 291 -14.67 -27.86 -28.32
C LEU A 291 -15.16 -29.04 -29.17
N ALA A 292 -14.25 -29.67 -29.90
CA ALA A 292 -14.53 -30.88 -30.67
C ALA A 292 -13.85 -32.08 -30.01
N GLY A 293 -14.62 -33.10 -29.66
CA GLY A 293 -14.13 -34.34 -29.05
C GLY A 293 -14.79 -35.58 -29.66
N ARG A 294 -14.54 -36.76 -29.07
CA ARG A 294 -15.09 -38.05 -29.57
C ARG A 294 -16.61 -38.12 -29.51
N GLY A 295 -17.24 -37.36 -28.60
CA GLY A 295 -18.69 -37.33 -28.39
C GLY A 295 -19.45 -36.22 -29.14
N GLY A 296 -18.80 -35.47 -30.02
CA GLY A 296 -19.40 -34.36 -30.77
C GLY A 296 -18.70 -33.02 -30.56
N GLU A 297 -19.43 -31.93 -30.78
CA GLU A 297 -18.92 -30.57 -30.65
C GLU A 297 -19.80 -29.71 -29.72
N ALA A 298 -19.17 -28.80 -28.98
CA ALA A 298 -19.86 -27.83 -28.12
C ALA A 298 -19.17 -26.46 -28.20
N GLN A 299 -19.95 -25.39 -28.29
CA GLN A 299 -19.40 -24.03 -28.25
C GLN A 299 -19.13 -23.61 -26.80
N ILE A 300 -17.91 -23.15 -26.54
CA ILE A 300 -17.45 -22.68 -25.23
C ILE A 300 -17.28 -21.16 -25.31
N VAL A 301 -17.91 -20.47 -24.37
CA VAL A 301 -17.69 -19.04 -24.10
C VAL A 301 -17.05 -18.95 -22.73
N THR A 302 -15.81 -18.46 -22.67
CA THR A 302 -15.05 -18.35 -21.43
C THR A 302 -14.54 -16.93 -21.22
N ARG A 303 -14.44 -16.50 -19.96
CA ARG A 303 -13.83 -15.23 -19.56
C ARG A 303 -12.31 -15.31 -19.41
N LEU A 304 -11.75 -16.52 -19.56
CA LEU A 304 -10.31 -16.74 -19.50
C LEU A 304 -9.64 -16.09 -20.71
N LEU A 305 -8.52 -15.41 -20.47
CA LEU A 305 -7.75 -14.70 -21.48
C LEU A 305 -6.57 -15.53 -21.98
N GLY A 306 -6.23 -15.39 -23.25
CA GLY A 306 -5.07 -16.04 -23.87
C GLY A 306 -5.31 -17.47 -24.38
N GLN A 307 -4.77 -17.77 -25.56
CA GLN A 307 -4.93 -19.06 -26.23
C GLN A 307 -4.35 -20.24 -25.43
N HIS A 308 -3.29 -20.02 -24.64
CA HIS A 308 -2.74 -21.06 -23.77
C HIS A 308 -3.76 -21.54 -22.71
N ASN A 309 -4.71 -20.68 -22.30
CA ASN A 309 -5.79 -21.12 -21.41
C ASN A 309 -6.81 -21.98 -22.14
N ILE A 310 -7.02 -21.81 -23.46
CA ILE A 310 -7.77 -22.79 -24.26
C ILE A 310 -7.05 -24.14 -24.21
N ALA A 311 -5.74 -24.18 -24.44
CA ALA A 311 -4.96 -25.43 -24.36
C ALA A 311 -5.08 -26.11 -22.98
N ASN A 312 -4.99 -25.35 -21.89
CA ASN A 312 -5.20 -25.85 -20.53
C ASN A 312 -6.63 -26.38 -20.32
N LEU A 313 -7.66 -25.71 -20.84
CA LEU A 313 -9.05 -26.18 -20.79
C LEU A 313 -9.24 -27.48 -21.59
N LEU A 314 -8.59 -27.63 -22.75
CA LEU A 314 -8.62 -28.88 -23.51
C LEU A 314 -7.96 -30.04 -22.77
N LEU A 315 -6.90 -29.77 -21.99
CA LEU A 315 -6.31 -30.77 -21.10
C LEU A 315 -7.33 -31.20 -20.03
N VAL A 316 -8.01 -30.24 -19.38
CA VAL A 316 -9.08 -30.55 -18.41
C VAL A 316 -10.18 -31.37 -19.07
N ALA A 317 -10.61 -30.99 -20.28
CA ALA A 317 -11.59 -31.74 -21.07
C ALA A 317 -11.16 -33.19 -21.29
N GLY A 318 -9.89 -33.43 -21.63
CA GLY A 318 -9.37 -34.79 -21.84
C GLY A 318 -9.30 -35.62 -20.56
N VAL A 319 -9.01 -35.01 -19.43
CA VAL A 319 -9.07 -35.71 -18.13
C VAL A 319 -10.52 -36.08 -17.80
N LEU A 320 -11.46 -35.13 -17.95
CA LEU A 320 -12.87 -35.37 -17.66
C LEU A 320 -13.49 -36.43 -18.60
N ASP A 321 -13.20 -36.36 -19.90
CA ASP A 321 -13.61 -37.37 -20.89
C ASP A 321 -13.12 -38.76 -20.48
N LYS A 322 -11.84 -38.86 -20.07
CA LYS A 322 -11.28 -40.14 -19.62
C LYS A 322 -11.92 -40.66 -18.33
N LEU A 323 -12.33 -39.76 -17.44
CA LEU A 323 -13.03 -40.11 -16.20
C LEU A 323 -14.52 -40.45 -16.43
N GLY A 324 -15.00 -40.36 -17.68
CA GLY A 324 -16.32 -40.82 -18.10
C GLY A 324 -17.40 -39.74 -18.15
N TYR A 325 -17.04 -38.46 -18.08
CA TYR A 325 -17.99 -37.36 -18.15
C TYR A 325 -18.38 -37.04 -19.61
N GLY A 326 -19.67 -36.73 -19.83
CA GLY A 326 -20.19 -36.41 -21.16
C GLY A 326 -19.82 -35.00 -21.64
N LEU A 327 -19.86 -34.78 -22.96
CA LEU A 327 -19.47 -33.51 -23.59
C LEU A 327 -20.24 -32.29 -23.02
N ALA A 328 -21.52 -32.44 -22.70
CA ALA A 328 -22.34 -31.35 -22.15
C ALA A 328 -21.85 -30.89 -20.77
N ASP A 329 -21.51 -31.84 -19.88
CA ASP A 329 -20.97 -31.55 -18.56
C ASP A 329 -19.58 -30.92 -18.66
N ILE A 330 -18.73 -31.46 -19.54
CA ILE A 330 -17.41 -30.89 -19.82
C ILE A 330 -17.57 -29.44 -20.30
N ALA A 331 -18.41 -29.19 -21.30
CA ALA A 331 -18.61 -27.87 -21.87
C ALA A 331 -19.10 -26.85 -20.82
N ARG A 332 -20.03 -27.27 -19.95
CA ARG A 332 -20.52 -26.46 -18.83
C ARG A 332 -19.39 -26.08 -17.87
N GLU A 333 -18.57 -27.04 -17.45
CA GLU A 333 -17.47 -26.77 -16.51
C GLU A 333 -16.37 -25.90 -17.14
N LEU A 334 -16.03 -26.09 -18.42
CA LEU A 334 -15.05 -25.24 -19.09
C LEU A 334 -15.55 -23.80 -19.28
N ALA A 335 -16.85 -23.62 -19.57
CA ALA A 335 -17.47 -22.30 -19.67
C ALA A 335 -17.54 -21.58 -18.31
N ALA A 336 -17.74 -22.33 -17.23
CA ALA A 336 -17.79 -21.84 -15.86
C ALA A 336 -16.41 -21.64 -15.21
N ALA A 337 -15.32 -21.96 -15.91
CA ALA A 337 -13.97 -21.81 -15.40
C ALA A 337 -13.61 -20.32 -15.19
N GLU A 338 -13.14 -20.00 -13.99
CA GLU A 338 -12.72 -18.66 -13.59
C GLU A 338 -11.19 -18.53 -13.59
N PRO A 339 -10.64 -17.32 -13.80
CA PRO A 339 -9.20 -17.12 -13.70
C PRO A 339 -8.68 -17.58 -12.33
N VAL A 340 -7.58 -18.34 -12.35
CA VAL A 340 -6.88 -18.70 -11.12
C VAL A 340 -6.20 -17.46 -10.55
N ASP A 341 -6.14 -17.37 -9.22
CA ASP A 341 -5.54 -16.23 -8.52
C ASP A 341 -4.15 -15.90 -9.07
N GLY A 342 -3.99 -14.65 -9.51
CA GLY A 342 -2.75 -14.12 -10.05
C GLY A 342 -2.32 -14.68 -11.42
N ARG A 343 -3.22 -15.32 -12.19
CA ARG A 343 -2.93 -15.91 -13.52
C ARG A 343 -3.85 -15.34 -14.59
N LEU A 344 -3.38 -14.30 -15.29
CA LEU A 344 -4.18 -13.45 -16.18
C LEU A 344 -5.57 -13.13 -15.59
N GLN A 345 -5.57 -12.82 -14.30
CA GLN A 345 -6.78 -12.59 -13.53
C GLN A 345 -7.34 -11.22 -13.85
N THR A 346 -8.54 -11.19 -14.42
CA THR A 346 -9.27 -9.93 -14.64
C THR A 346 -9.70 -9.34 -13.31
N VAL A 347 -9.38 -8.07 -13.06
CA VAL A 347 -9.81 -7.37 -11.85
C VAL A 347 -11.22 -6.83 -12.06
N THR A 348 -12.17 -7.40 -11.32
CA THR A 348 -13.55 -6.89 -11.29
C THR A 348 -13.63 -5.68 -10.36
N PRO A 349 -14.21 -4.54 -10.80
CA PRO A 349 -14.49 -3.41 -9.91
C PRO A 349 -15.30 -3.84 -8.68
N ALA A 350 -15.14 -3.14 -7.56
CA ALA A 350 -16.02 -3.35 -6.42
C ALA A 350 -17.48 -3.05 -6.82
N PRO A 351 -18.45 -3.92 -6.49
CA PRO A 351 -19.84 -3.69 -6.85
C PRO A 351 -20.36 -2.44 -6.12
N LEU A 352 -20.73 -1.41 -6.88
CA LEU A 352 -21.41 -0.24 -6.33
C LEU A 352 -22.86 -0.63 -6.03
N HIS A 353 -23.30 -0.49 -4.78
CA HIS A 353 -24.70 -0.73 -4.37
C HIS A 353 -25.72 0.17 -5.10
N SER A 354 -25.26 1.20 -5.82
CA SER A 354 -26.10 2.05 -6.65
C SER A 354 -25.37 2.40 -7.96
N GLN A 355 -25.77 1.75 -9.06
CA GLN A 355 -25.86 2.26 -10.44
C GLN A 355 -25.80 1.08 -11.44
N GLY A 356 -26.85 0.94 -12.25
CA GLY A 356 -27.06 -0.12 -13.24
C GLY A 356 -26.28 0.03 -14.56
N SER A 357 -25.04 0.50 -14.51
CA SER A 357 -24.15 0.49 -15.68
C SER A 357 -22.72 0.30 -15.19
N ALA A 358 -22.13 -0.86 -15.47
CA ALA A 358 -20.70 -1.08 -15.29
C ALA A 358 -19.95 0.05 -16.02
N ALA A 359 -19.24 0.89 -15.27
CA ALA A 359 -18.47 1.97 -15.87
C ALA A 359 -17.43 1.39 -16.83
N ARG A 360 -17.31 2.02 -18.01
CA ARG A 360 -16.30 1.73 -19.02
C ARG A 360 -14.93 2.21 -18.52
N GLY A 361 -14.28 1.41 -17.67
CA GLY A 361 -12.84 1.53 -17.38
C GLY A 361 -12.02 0.57 -18.25
N PRO A 362 -10.68 0.74 -18.29
CA PRO A 362 -9.80 -0.21 -18.97
C PRO A 362 -9.96 -1.62 -18.39
N LEU A 363 -9.65 -2.64 -19.21
CA LEU A 363 -9.55 -4.00 -18.70
C LEU A 363 -8.26 -4.16 -17.91
N VAL A 364 -8.34 -4.37 -16.60
CA VAL A 364 -7.16 -4.58 -15.76
C VAL A 364 -6.95 -6.08 -15.51
N VAL A 365 -5.73 -6.55 -15.75
CA VAL A 365 -5.33 -7.96 -15.64
C VAL A 365 -4.11 -8.08 -14.75
N VAL A 366 -4.15 -8.97 -13.75
CA VAL A 366 -3.03 -9.26 -12.85
C VAL A 366 -2.42 -10.61 -13.21
N ASP A 367 -1.09 -10.67 -13.31
CA ASP A 367 -0.36 -11.90 -13.63
C ASP A 367 0.95 -12.07 -12.85
N TYR A 368 1.31 -13.32 -12.53
CA TYR A 368 2.54 -13.68 -11.83
C TYR A 368 3.80 -13.67 -12.73
N ALA A 369 3.71 -13.21 -13.97
CA ALA A 369 4.83 -13.13 -14.90
C ALA A 369 5.99 -12.26 -14.34
N HIS A 370 6.97 -12.92 -13.73
CA HIS A 370 8.16 -12.31 -13.11
C HIS A 370 9.48 -12.78 -13.76
N THR A 371 9.40 -13.43 -14.92
CA THR A 371 10.52 -13.86 -15.76
C THR A 371 10.35 -13.34 -17.19
N PRO A 372 11.42 -13.21 -17.99
CA PRO A 372 11.35 -12.74 -19.38
C PRO A 372 10.32 -13.52 -20.21
N ASP A 373 10.42 -14.85 -20.17
CA ASP A 373 9.57 -15.78 -20.92
C ASP A 373 8.10 -15.73 -20.46
N ALA A 374 7.84 -15.61 -19.15
CA ALA A 374 6.48 -15.45 -18.64
C ALA A 374 5.86 -14.11 -19.04
N LEU A 375 6.64 -13.02 -19.00
CA LEU A 375 6.17 -11.69 -19.40
C LEU A 375 5.84 -11.63 -20.89
N ALA A 376 6.72 -12.19 -21.74
CA ALA A 376 6.47 -12.28 -23.17
C ALA A 376 5.17 -13.03 -23.48
N ARG A 377 4.91 -14.15 -22.79
CA ARG A 377 3.65 -14.89 -22.93
C ARG A 377 2.43 -14.12 -22.47
N ALA A 378 2.50 -13.44 -21.34
CA ALA A 378 1.38 -12.63 -20.84
C ALA A 378 1.03 -11.50 -21.81
N LEU A 379 2.04 -10.81 -22.35
CA LEU A 379 1.86 -9.77 -23.37
C LEU A 379 1.27 -10.34 -24.67
N ALA A 380 1.81 -11.44 -25.16
CA ALA A 380 1.29 -12.11 -26.36
C ALA A 380 -0.16 -12.59 -26.18
N ALA A 381 -0.54 -13.04 -24.97
CA ALA A 381 -1.90 -13.46 -24.66
C ALA A 381 -2.89 -12.28 -24.61
N LEU A 382 -2.46 -11.10 -24.19
CA LEU A 382 -3.30 -9.91 -24.04
C LEU A 382 -3.35 -9.04 -25.29
N ARG A 383 -2.37 -9.15 -26.18
CA ARG A 383 -2.32 -8.35 -27.43
C ARG A 383 -3.58 -8.53 -28.30
N PRO A 384 -4.09 -9.74 -28.57
CA PRO A 384 -5.36 -9.90 -29.30
C PRO A 384 -6.56 -9.35 -28.55
N VAL A 385 -6.54 -9.35 -27.21
CA VAL A 385 -7.62 -8.78 -26.38
C VAL A 385 -7.67 -7.27 -26.52
N ALA A 386 -6.51 -6.59 -26.45
CA ALA A 386 -6.41 -5.15 -26.67
C ALA A 386 -6.90 -4.75 -28.08
N GLN A 387 -6.50 -5.51 -29.10
CA GLN A 387 -6.98 -5.33 -30.47
C GLN A 387 -8.50 -5.51 -30.60
N ALA A 388 -9.07 -6.54 -29.97
CA ALA A 388 -10.52 -6.78 -29.98
C ALA A 388 -11.32 -5.67 -29.26
N ARG A 389 -10.68 -4.97 -28.32
CA ARG A 389 -11.25 -3.80 -27.64
C ARG A 389 -11.05 -2.50 -28.42
N GLY A 390 -10.10 -2.46 -29.36
CA GLY A 390 -9.71 -1.24 -30.06
C GLY A 390 -8.79 -0.32 -29.26
N GLY A 391 -8.17 -0.83 -28.19
CA GLY A 391 -7.31 -0.07 -27.29
C GLY A 391 -5.85 -0.51 -27.31
N ARG A 392 -5.06 0.12 -26.45
CA ARG A 392 -3.63 -0.16 -26.25
C ARG A 392 -3.41 -1.22 -25.18
N LEU A 393 -2.29 -1.91 -25.26
CA LEU A 393 -1.77 -2.77 -24.20
C LEU A 393 -0.76 -1.99 -23.36
N VAL A 394 -1.08 -1.76 -22.09
CA VAL A 394 -0.23 -1.10 -21.11
C VAL A 394 0.34 -2.16 -20.17
N CYS A 395 1.66 -2.14 -19.95
CA CYS A 395 2.34 -3.10 -19.08
C CYS A 395 3.02 -2.39 -17.92
N LEU A 396 2.62 -2.73 -16.69
CA LEU A 396 3.30 -2.35 -15.46
C LEU A 396 4.00 -3.57 -14.88
N PHE A 397 5.31 -3.47 -14.61
CA PHE A 397 6.06 -4.55 -13.98
C PHE A 397 7.24 -4.03 -13.15
N GLY A 398 7.74 -4.91 -12.29
CA GLY A 398 8.97 -4.71 -11.52
C GLY A 398 9.79 -6.00 -11.47
N CYS A 399 10.95 -5.94 -10.81
CA CYS A 399 11.78 -7.11 -10.54
C CYS A 399 12.07 -7.22 -9.04
N GLY A 400 12.16 -8.44 -8.53
CA GLY A 400 12.57 -8.67 -7.15
C GLY A 400 14.09 -8.47 -6.95
N GLY A 401 14.46 -7.85 -5.82
CA GLY A 401 15.86 -7.75 -5.37
C GLY A 401 16.37 -9.06 -4.76
N ASP A 402 17.67 -9.17 -4.53
CA ASP A 402 18.39 -10.37 -4.08
C ASP A 402 18.09 -11.61 -4.93
N ARG A 403 17.86 -11.40 -6.24
CA ARG A 403 17.53 -12.41 -7.26
C ARG A 403 18.35 -12.15 -8.51
N ASP A 404 18.24 -13.05 -9.49
CA ASP A 404 18.91 -12.96 -10.78
C ASP A 404 18.78 -11.54 -11.40
N PRO A 405 19.89 -10.77 -11.48
CA PRO A 405 19.87 -9.45 -12.08
C PRO A 405 19.87 -9.50 -13.62
N GLY A 406 20.31 -10.62 -14.23
CA GLY A 406 20.41 -10.76 -15.68
C GLY A 406 19.06 -10.65 -16.40
N LYS A 407 17.96 -11.03 -15.73
CA LYS A 407 16.61 -10.92 -16.29
C LYS A 407 16.07 -9.48 -16.37
N ARG A 408 16.58 -8.55 -15.55
CA ARG A 408 16.04 -7.19 -15.39
C ARG A 408 16.01 -6.40 -16.72
N PRO A 409 17.13 -6.26 -17.45
CA PRO A 409 17.12 -5.58 -18.75
C PRO A 409 16.36 -6.37 -19.83
N GLU A 410 16.39 -7.71 -19.79
CA GLU A 410 15.68 -8.54 -20.76
C GLU A 410 14.15 -8.36 -20.67
N MET A 411 13.62 -8.31 -19.45
CA MET A 411 12.19 -8.03 -19.22
C MET A 411 11.77 -6.65 -19.74
N ALA A 412 12.63 -5.64 -19.62
CA ALA A 412 12.37 -4.30 -20.17
C ALA A 412 12.27 -4.30 -21.70
N ARG A 413 13.19 -4.99 -22.38
CA ARG A 413 13.14 -5.17 -23.84
C ARG A 413 11.85 -5.86 -24.27
N ILE A 414 11.47 -6.95 -23.59
CA ILE A 414 10.24 -7.70 -23.87
C ILE A 414 8.99 -6.84 -23.64
N ALA A 415 8.94 -6.06 -22.56
CA ALA A 415 7.84 -5.13 -22.31
C ALA A 415 7.73 -4.05 -23.40
N ALA A 416 8.87 -3.48 -23.82
CA ALA A 416 8.92 -2.46 -24.87
C ALA A 416 8.51 -3.00 -26.26
N GLU A 417 8.85 -4.25 -26.57
CA GLU A 417 8.43 -4.91 -27.82
C GLU A 417 6.96 -5.36 -27.76
N GLY A 418 6.49 -5.78 -26.58
CA GLY A 418 5.21 -6.45 -26.40
C GLY A 418 4.05 -5.55 -25.95
N ALA A 419 4.29 -4.34 -25.46
CA ALA A 419 3.29 -3.38 -24.98
C ALA A 419 3.40 -2.02 -25.70
N ASP A 420 2.29 -1.27 -25.77
CA ASP A 420 2.26 0.07 -26.37
C ASP A 420 2.73 1.15 -25.39
N ARG A 421 2.65 0.86 -24.09
CA ARG A 421 3.17 1.70 -23.01
C ARG A 421 3.70 0.84 -21.87
N VAL A 422 4.87 1.22 -21.36
CA VAL A 422 5.55 0.50 -20.27
C VAL A 422 5.65 1.40 -19.05
N LEU A 423 5.26 0.85 -17.89
CA LEU A 423 5.50 1.43 -16.57
C LEU A 423 6.43 0.50 -15.77
N ILE A 424 7.48 1.07 -15.20
CA ILE A 424 8.46 0.35 -14.38
C ILE A 424 8.31 0.79 -12.93
N THR A 425 8.21 -0.19 -12.03
CA THR A 425 7.99 0.01 -10.60
C THR A 425 8.78 -0.98 -9.76
N SER A 426 8.75 -0.79 -8.43
CA SER A 426 9.17 -1.81 -7.48
C SER A 426 8.23 -3.05 -7.49
N ASP A 427 8.82 -4.22 -7.22
CA ASP A 427 8.11 -5.47 -6.85
C ASP A 427 8.50 -5.82 -5.41
N ASN A 428 9.28 -6.87 -5.16
CA ASN A 428 9.82 -7.20 -3.84
C ASN A 428 11.30 -6.77 -3.80
N PRO A 429 11.63 -5.52 -3.42
CA PRO A 429 13.01 -5.02 -3.46
C PRO A 429 13.93 -5.73 -2.46
N ARG A 430 13.38 -6.33 -1.39
CA ARG A 430 14.15 -6.99 -0.33
C ARG A 430 15.19 -6.03 0.25
N HIS A 431 16.47 -6.37 0.24
CA HIS A 431 17.53 -5.54 0.78
C HIS A 431 18.14 -4.58 -0.25
N GLU A 432 17.78 -4.69 -1.53
CA GLU A 432 18.22 -3.77 -2.57
C GLU A 432 17.39 -2.47 -2.55
N ALA A 433 18.02 -1.35 -2.87
CA ALA A 433 17.30 -0.09 -3.08
C ALA A 433 16.36 -0.22 -4.29
N PRO A 434 15.05 0.12 -4.16
CA PRO A 434 14.10 0.02 -5.27
C PRO A 434 14.57 0.74 -6.54
N GLN A 435 15.13 1.94 -6.39
CA GLN A 435 15.61 2.74 -7.52
C GLN A 435 16.77 2.05 -8.27
N ALA A 436 17.68 1.37 -7.56
CA ALA A 436 18.79 0.67 -8.19
C ALA A 436 18.32 -0.51 -9.07
N ILE A 437 17.26 -1.21 -8.64
CA ILE A 437 16.63 -2.27 -9.46
C ILE A 437 15.97 -1.63 -10.68
N ILE A 438 15.22 -0.55 -10.49
CA ILE A 438 14.54 0.17 -11.57
C ILE A 438 15.54 0.66 -12.62
N ASP A 439 16.67 1.24 -12.21
CA ASP A 439 17.71 1.72 -13.12
C ASP A 439 18.27 0.58 -14.00
N GLN A 440 18.45 -0.62 -13.44
CA GLN A 440 18.87 -1.81 -14.19
C GLN A 440 17.81 -2.31 -15.17
N ILE A 441 16.52 -2.19 -14.84
CA ILE A 441 15.43 -2.49 -15.77
C ILE A 441 15.44 -1.45 -16.90
N VAL A 442 15.49 -0.15 -16.57
CA VAL A 442 15.48 0.97 -17.53
C VAL A 442 16.66 0.86 -18.51
N ALA A 443 17.82 0.41 -18.07
CA ALA A 443 18.98 0.17 -18.92
C ALA A 443 18.75 -0.86 -20.05
N GLY A 444 17.72 -1.71 -19.94
CA GLY A 444 17.32 -2.67 -20.97
C GLY A 444 16.33 -2.14 -22.00
N LEU A 445 15.85 -0.89 -21.88
CA LEU A 445 14.92 -0.30 -22.84
C LEU A 445 15.62 -0.03 -24.19
N PRO A 446 14.97 -0.35 -25.32
CA PRO A 446 15.50 0.00 -26.64
C PRO A 446 15.70 1.52 -26.82
N GLN A 447 16.66 1.91 -27.65
CA GLN A 447 16.95 3.31 -27.91
C GLN A 447 15.71 4.06 -28.44
N GLY A 448 15.38 5.20 -27.82
CA GLY A 448 14.23 6.03 -28.18
C GLY A 448 12.91 5.64 -27.50
N VAL A 449 12.85 4.47 -26.84
CA VAL A 449 11.69 4.07 -26.01
C VAL A 449 11.82 4.71 -24.63
N ARG A 450 10.76 5.35 -24.15
CA ARG A 450 10.65 5.84 -22.77
C ARG A 450 9.59 5.05 -22.02
N ALA A 451 9.90 4.69 -20.78
CA ALA A 451 8.95 4.12 -19.85
C ALA A 451 8.57 5.16 -18.79
N ASP A 452 7.35 5.08 -18.27
CA ASP A 452 7.01 5.80 -17.04
C ASP A 452 7.64 5.08 -15.86
N VAL A 453 8.36 5.81 -15.01
CA VAL A 453 8.95 5.26 -13.79
C VAL A 453 8.17 5.78 -12.59
N GLN A 454 7.77 4.87 -11.70
CA GLN A 454 7.20 5.19 -10.40
C GLN A 454 7.58 4.08 -9.43
N ALA A 455 8.42 4.37 -8.45
CA ALA A 455 8.97 3.37 -7.55
C ALA A 455 7.93 2.77 -6.60
N ASP A 456 6.98 3.56 -6.11
CA ASP A 456 5.88 3.06 -5.28
C ASP A 456 4.85 2.34 -6.15
N ARG A 457 4.67 1.04 -5.89
CA ARG A 457 3.83 0.17 -6.71
C ARG A 457 2.35 0.56 -6.68
N ALA A 458 1.82 1.06 -5.56
CA ALA A 458 0.43 1.50 -5.49
C ALA A 458 0.21 2.76 -6.34
N LEU A 459 1.13 3.73 -6.25
CA LEU A 459 1.11 4.92 -7.11
C LEU A 459 1.22 4.53 -8.60
N ALA A 460 2.08 3.58 -8.93
CA ALA A 460 2.26 3.09 -10.29
C ALA A 460 0.98 2.43 -10.83
N ILE A 461 0.30 1.58 -10.04
CA ILE A 461 -0.97 0.93 -10.41
C ILE A 461 -2.07 1.97 -10.66
N MET A 462 -2.27 2.89 -9.72
CA MET A 462 -3.27 3.96 -9.87
C MET A 462 -2.97 4.83 -11.10
N ARG A 463 -1.70 5.19 -11.33
CA ARG A 463 -1.30 5.94 -12.51
C ARG A 463 -1.56 5.16 -13.79
N ALA A 464 -1.18 3.89 -13.87
CA ALA A 464 -1.40 3.05 -15.05
C ALA A 464 -2.88 3.01 -15.42
N ILE A 465 -3.77 2.80 -14.45
CA ILE A 465 -5.21 2.70 -14.68
C ILE A 465 -5.83 4.04 -15.03
N TRP A 466 -5.50 5.12 -14.31
CA TRP A 466 -6.14 6.44 -14.50
C TRP A 466 -5.67 7.20 -15.74
N THR A 467 -4.56 6.80 -16.34
CA THR A 467 -4.04 7.39 -17.58
C THR A 467 -4.26 6.48 -18.80
N SER A 468 -5.04 5.42 -18.63
CA SER A 468 -5.46 4.51 -19.71
C SER A 468 -6.87 4.87 -20.19
N GLU A 469 -7.13 4.69 -21.48
CA GLU A 469 -8.45 4.86 -22.08
C GLU A 469 -9.37 3.68 -21.74
N PRO A 470 -10.71 3.84 -21.82
CA PRO A 470 -11.65 2.76 -21.52
C PRO A 470 -11.44 1.46 -22.32
N ASP A 471 -10.94 1.57 -23.55
CA ASP A 471 -10.72 0.43 -24.44
C ASP A 471 -9.36 -0.24 -24.20
N ASP A 472 -8.45 0.40 -23.45
CA ASP A 472 -7.11 -0.13 -23.15
C ASP A 472 -7.17 -1.39 -22.26
N VAL A 473 -6.09 -2.19 -22.31
CA VAL A 473 -5.82 -3.34 -21.43
C VAL A 473 -4.58 -3.03 -20.60
N VAL A 474 -4.70 -3.10 -19.28
CA VAL A 474 -3.61 -2.86 -18.34
C VAL A 474 -3.17 -4.17 -17.70
N LEU A 475 -1.95 -4.62 -18.01
CA LEU A 475 -1.31 -5.77 -17.37
C LEU A 475 -0.49 -5.29 -16.15
N LEU A 476 -0.83 -5.81 -14.98
CA LEU A 476 -0.05 -5.70 -13.74
C LEU A 476 0.73 -7.02 -13.54
N ALA A 477 2.01 -7.02 -13.90
CA ALA A 477 2.85 -8.21 -13.87
C ALA A 477 3.82 -8.24 -12.67
N GLY A 478 4.18 -9.46 -12.26
CA GLY A 478 5.23 -9.74 -11.27
C GLY A 478 4.70 -10.46 -10.02
N LYS A 479 3.68 -9.89 -9.36
CA LYS A 479 3.21 -10.37 -8.04
C LYS A 479 2.12 -11.41 -8.09
N GLY A 480 1.25 -11.37 -9.09
CA GLY A 480 0.16 -12.35 -9.26
C GLY A 480 -0.73 -12.48 -8.03
N HIS A 481 -0.56 -13.59 -7.30
CA HIS A 481 -1.35 -13.95 -6.11
C HIS A 481 -0.72 -13.46 -4.80
N GLU A 482 0.51 -12.95 -4.83
CA GLU A 482 1.20 -12.44 -3.64
C GLU A 482 0.49 -11.21 -3.07
N THR A 483 0.16 -11.29 -1.78
CA THR A 483 -0.53 -10.25 -1.01
C THR A 483 0.40 -9.44 -0.09
N TYR A 484 1.70 -9.42 -0.41
CA TYR A 484 2.70 -8.69 0.35
C TYR A 484 3.77 -8.07 -0.53
N GLN A 485 4.41 -7.02 -0.03
CA GLN A 485 5.63 -6.44 -0.58
C GLN A 485 6.77 -6.58 0.45
N GLU A 486 7.89 -7.18 0.04
CA GLU A 486 9.05 -7.39 0.91
C GLU A 486 10.05 -6.22 0.78
N ILE A 487 10.20 -5.44 1.84
CA ILE A 487 11.09 -4.26 1.90
C ILE A 487 11.97 -4.40 3.15
N ALA A 488 13.29 -4.35 2.98
CA ALA A 488 14.29 -4.51 4.03
C ALA A 488 14.01 -5.72 4.95
N GLY A 489 13.68 -6.87 4.35
CA GLY A 489 13.38 -8.12 5.06
C GLY A 489 11.98 -8.18 5.72
N THR A 490 11.19 -7.11 5.65
CA THR A 490 9.83 -7.06 6.22
C THR A 490 8.78 -7.25 5.13
N LYS A 491 7.85 -8.20 5.33
CA LYS A 491 6.69 -8.40 4.46
C LYS A 491 5.55 -7.49 4.88
N GLN A 492 5.35 -6.41 4.15
CA GLN A 492 4.25 -5.47 4.37
C GLN A 492 3.02 -5.92 3.55
N PRO A 493 1.78 -5.80 4.06
CA PRO A 493 0.58 -6.13 3.29
C PRO A 493 0.47 -5.28 2.01
N PHE A 494 0.30 -5.93 0.86
CA PHE A 494 0.17 -5.26 -0.43
C PHE A 494 -0.42 -6.20 -1.49
N ASP A 495 -1.53 -5.84 -2.11
CA ASP A 495 -2.17 -6.66 -3.15
C ASP A 495 -2.48 -5.82 -4.41
N ASP A 496 -1.90 -6.21 -5.55
CA ASP A 496 -2.14 -5.56 -6.85
C ASP A 496 -3.63 -5.48 -7.19
N ARG A 497 -4.39 -6.52 -6.83
CA ARG A 497 -5.81 -6.65 -7.12
C ARG A 497 -6.63 -5.63 -6.33
N GLU A 498 -6.31 -5.44 -5.06
CA GLU A 498 -7.03 -4.51 -4.18
C GLU A 498 -6.73 -3.04 -4.56
N TRP A 499 -5.46 -2.72 -4.88
CA TRP A 499 -5.10 -1.40 -5.40
C TRP A 499 -5.73 -1.11 -6.77
N ALA A 500 -5.79 -2.11 -7.65
CA ALA A 500 -6.49 -1.98 -8.93
C ALA A 500 -8.01 -1.79 -8.75
N ARG A 501 -8.63 -2.52 -7.81
CA ARG A 501 -10.05 -2.33 -7.47
C ARG A 501 -10.32 -0.92 -6.96
N LEU A 502 -9.46 -0.40 -6.07
CA LEU A 502 -9.56 0.99 -5.63
C LEU A 502 -9.43 1.96 -6.80
N ALA A 503 -8.42 1.77 -7.66
CA ALA A 503 -8.19 2.66 -8.81
C ALA A 503 -9.38 2.68 -9.77
N LEU A 504 -10.03 1.53 -10.01
CA LEU A 504 -11.25 1.45 -10.82
C LEU A 504 -12.44 2.12 -10.13
N LEU A 505 -12.56 2.01 -8.80
CA LEU A 505 -13.67 2.53 -8.01
C LEU A 505 -13.61 4.04 -7.76
N LEU A 506 -12.45 4.54 -7.30
CA LEU A 506 -12.32 5.88 -6.71
C LEU A 506 -12.77 7.03 -7.62
N PRO A 507 -12.52 7.02 -8.95
CA PRO A 507 -13.01 8.07 -9.84
C PRO A 507 -14.54 8.11 -10.00
N GLN A 508 -15.23 7.04 -9.62
CA GLN A 508 -16.68 6.90 -9.76
C GLN A 508 -17.43 7.28 -8.48
N VAL A 509 -16.75 7.40 -7.34
CA VAL A 509 -17.36 7.78 -6.07
C VAL A 509 -17.27 9.30 -5.86
N PRO A 510 -18.26 9.93 -5.21
CA PRO A 510 -18.29 11.38 -5.03
C PRO A 510 -17.16 11.90 -4.12
N ALA A 511 -16.82 11.14 -3.08
CA ALA A 511 -15.75 11.46 -2.14
C ALA A 511 -15.33 10.24 -1.31
N LEU A 512 -14.19 10.37 -0.64
CA LEU A 512 -13.71 9.49 0.42
C LEU A 512 -13.91 10.21 1.76
N SER A 513 -14.46 9.51 2.75
CA SER A 513 -14.64 10.01 4.11
C SER A 513 -13.97 9.08 5.12
N THR A 514 -13.37 9.66 6.15
CA THR A 514 -12.83 8.95 7.33
C THR A 514 -13.75 9.10 8.55
N ASP A 515 -14.86 9.84 8.43
CA ASP A 515 -15.74 10.17 9.54
C ASP A 515 -17.18 9.72 9.26
N THR A 516 -17.66 8.75 10.03
CA THR A 516 -19.02 8.22 9.91
C THR A 516 -20.11 9.17 10.41
N ARG A 517 -19.75 10.29 11.06
CA ARG A 517 -20.70 11.35 11.44
C ARG A 517 -21.11 12.21 10.24
N THR A 518 -20.26 12.30 9.22
CA THR A 518 -20.44 13.19 8.06
C THR A 518 -20.47 12.47 6.72
N ILE A 519 -20.21 11.16 6.70
CA ILE A 519 -20.25 10.35 5.47
C ILE A 519 -21.66 10.39 4.84
N ALA A 520 -21.69 10.58 3.52
CA ALA A 520 -22.91 10.60 2.73
C ALA A 520 -23.05 9.34 1.88
N ALA A 521 -24.29 9.05 1.45
CA ALA A 521 -24.59 7.93 0.58
C ALA A 521 -23.73 7.94 -0.69
N GLY A 522 -23.21 6.76 -1.07
CA GLY A 522 -22.34 6.57 -2.23
C GLY A 522 -20.86 6.91 -1.99
N GLN A 523 -20.48 7.48 -0.85
CA GLN A 523 -19.07 7.75 -0.52
C GLN A 523 -18.32 6.47 -0.12
N LEU A 524 -16.99 6.51 -0.31
CA LEU A 524 -16.07 5.49 0.16
C LEU A 524 -15.66 5.78 1.60
N PHE A 525 -15.85 4.83 2.52
CA PHE A 525 -15.35 4.97 3.88
C PHE A 525 -13.90 4.50 3.98
N LEU A 526 -13.03 5.19 4.71
CA LEU A 526 -11.68 4.73 5.02
C LEU A 526 -11.52 4.57 6.53
N ALA A 527 -11.32 3.33 6.97
CA ALA A 527 -11.20 2.97 8.37
C ALA A 527 -9.78 3.25 8.89
N LEU A 528 -9.56 4.46 9.41
CA LEU A 528 -8.32 4.82 10.11
C LEU A 528 -8.29 4.20 11.51
N SER A 529 -7.11 3.82 11.98
CA SER A 529 -6.87 3.38 13.37
C SER A 529 -5.84 4.30 14.02
N GLY A 530 -6.05 4.61 15.30
CA GLY A 530 -5.12 5.37 16.15
C GLY A 530 -5.15 4.83 17.58
N ASP A 531 -4.36 5.41 18.47
CA ASP A 531 -4.10 4.83 19.81
C ASP A 531 -5.36 4.58 20.65
N ASN A 532 -6.39 5.42 20.48
CA ASN A 532 -7.64 5.37 21.25
C ASN A 532 -8.89 5.07 20.39
N PHE A 533 -8.73 4.68 19.12
CA PHE A 533 -9.84 4.51 18.19
C PHE A 533 -9.50 3.54 17.05
N ASP A 534 -10.43 2.65 16.70
CA ASP A 534 -10.33 1.84 15.48
C ASP A 534 -11.54 2.08 14.56
N GLY A 535 -11.32 2.67 13.39
CA GLY A 535 -12.35 2.95 12.39
C GLY A 535 -13.04 1.70 11.85
N HIS A 536 -12.42 0.52 12.00
CA HIS A 536 -13.03 -0.75 11.61
C HIS A 536 -14.29 -1.06 12.43
N ASP A 537 -14.39 -0.55 13.66
CA ASP A 537 -15.57 -0.72 14.51
C ASP A 537 -16.79 0.06 14.02
N TYR A 538 -16.58 1.01 13.09
CA TYR A 538 -17.61 1.90 12.56
C TYR A 538 -18.12 1.48 11.18
N LEU A 539 -17.66 0.35 10.64
CA LEU A 539 -18.15 -0.20 9.37
C LEU A 539 -19.68 -0.36 9.33
N PRO A 540 -20.37 -0.88 10.38
CA PRO A 540 -21.84 -0.96 10.36
C PRO A 540 -22.52 0.40 10.26
N LYS A 541 -21.92 1.44 10.87
CA LYS A 541 -22.44 2.80 10.82
C LYS A 541 -22.22 3.44 9.44
N ALA A 542 -21.06 3.23 8.83
CA ALA A 542 -20.79 3.65 7.46
C ALA A 542 -21.76 2.99 6.46
N GLU A 543 -21.99 1.69 6.61
CA GLU A 543 -22.96 0.92 5.83
C GLU A 543 -24.39 1.46 6.00
N SER A 544 -24.82 1.72 7.24
CA SER A 544 -26.14 2.31 7.53
C SER A 544 -26.31 3.72 6.96
N ALA A 545 -25.21 4.48 6.83
CA ALA A 545 -25.19 5.81 6.22
C ALA A 545 -25.15 5.75 4.67
N GLY A 546 -25.11 4.55 4.08
CA GLY A 546 -25.13 4.35 2.63
C GLY A 546 -23.76 4.41 1.95
N ALA A 547 -22.66 4.19 2.69
CA ALA A 547 -21.34 4.04 2.08
C ALA A 547 -21.36 2.94 1.01
N CYS A 548 -20.64 3.12 -0.09
CA CYS A 548 -20.66 2.14 -1.18
C CYS A 548 -19.64 1.01 -1.00
N ALA A 549 -18.56 1.28 -0.26
CA ALA A 549 -17.48 0.35 0.07
C ALA A 549 -16.67 0.92 1.25
N ALA A 550 -15.74 0.13 1.78
CA ALA A 550 -14.74 0.58 2.74
C ALA A 550 -13.31 0.19 2.36
N VAL A 551 -12.36 1.10 2.59
CA VAL A 551 -10.92 0.81 2.65
C VAL A 551 -10.57 0.43 4.07
N VAL A 552 -9.97 -0.74 4.25
CA VAL A 552 -9.67 -1.35 5.54
C VAL A 552 -8.24 -1.88 5.58
N ALA A 553 -7.67 -1.97 6.78
CA ALA A 553 -6.36 -2.60 6.99
C ALA A 553 -6.44 -4.12 7.00
N ARG A 554 -7.57 -4.65 7.46
CA ARG A 554 -7.86 -6.07 7.51
C ARG A 554 -9.33 -6.30 7.17
N ARG A 555 -9.63 -7.44 6.56
CA ARG A 555 -11.02 -7.80 6.29
C ARG A 555 -11.77 -8.04 7.61
N VAL A 556 -12.97 -7.49 7.72
CA VAL A 556 -13.90 -7.63 8.84
C VAL A 556 -15.09 -8.48 8.36
N PRO A 557 -15.13 -9.79 8.67
CA PRO A 557 -16.12 -10.70 8.10
C PRO A 557 -17.58 -10.38 8.47
N SER A 558 -17.81 -9.65 9.56
CA SER A 558 -19.15 -9.29 10.04
C SER A 558 -19.80 -8.12 9.28
N SER A 559 -19.04 -7.39 8.44
CA SER A 559 -19.58 -6.26 7.68
C SER A 559 -20.08 -6.70 6.30
N GLY A 560 -21.27 -6.25 5.91
CA GLY A 560 -21.85 -6.48 4.58
C GLY A 560 -21.29 -5.55 3.50
N LEU A 561 -20.64 -4.46 3.92
CA LEU A 561 -20.02 -3.48 3.05
C LEU A 561 -18.87 -4.10 2.23
N PRO A 562 -18.79 -3.88 0.91
CA PRO A 562 -17.64 -4.31 0.12
C PRO A 562 -16.33 -3.71 0.66
N GLN A 563 -15.33 -4.54 0.92
CA GLN A 563 -14.08 -4.13 1.56
C GLN A 563 -12.88 -4.24 0.60
N LEU A 564 -12.09 -3.16 0.56
CA LEU A 564 -10.78 -3.06 -0.11
C LEU A 564 -9.68 -3.14 0.95
N VAL A 565 -8.86 -4.19 0.90
CA VAL A 565 -7.83 -4.45 1.93
C VAL A 565 -6.49 -3.89 1.47
N LEU A 566 -6.08 -2.75 2.01
CA LEU A 566 -4.89 -2.01 1.53
C LEU A 566 -3.73 -1.94 2.53
N GLY A 567 -3.80 -2.70 3.63
CA GLY A 567 -2.81 -2.65 4.71
C GLY A 567 -2.98 -1.38 5.56
N ASP A 568 -1.88 -0.78 6.02
CA ASP A 568 -1.95 0.45 6.83
C ASP A 568 -2.77 1.54 6.12
N THR A 569 -3.95 1.85 6.67
CA THR A 569 -4.92 2.76 6.03
C THR A 569 -4.49 4.21 6.07
N ARG A 570 -3.62 4.59 7.02
CA ARG A 570 -3.02 5.94 7.09
C ARG A 570 -1.99 6.13 5.97
N GLN A 571 -1.11 5.14 5.77
CA GLN A 571 -0.20 5.13 4.63
C GLN A 571 -0.94 5.03 3.29
N ALA A 572 -2.00 4.21 3.24
CA ALA A 572 -2.84 4.11 2.06
C ALA A 572 -3.48 5.45 1.70
N LEU A 573 -4.02 6.19 2.68
CA LEU A 573 -4.57 7.52 2.47
C LEU A 573 -3.53 8.49 1.88
N GLY A 574 -2.29 8.49 2.38
CA GLY A 574 -1.19 9.27 1.81
C GLY A 574 -0.92 8.95 0.34
N ARG A 575 -0.79 7.66 0.00
CA ARG A 575 -0.62 7.19 -1.39
C ARG A 575 -1.80 7.59 -2.28
N ILE A 576 -3.03 7.46 -1.80
CA ILE A 576 -4.25 7.82 -2.54
C ILE A 576 -4.27 9.33 -2.81
N GLY A 577 -3.95 10.15 -1.81
CA GLY A 577 -3.84 11.60 -1.94
C GLY A 577 -2.79 12.02 -2.97
N ALA A 578 -1.58 11.44 -2.89
CA ALA A 578 -0.48 11.72 -3.81
C ALA A 578 -0.82 11.31 -5.26
N ALA A 579 -1.39 10.11 -5.44
CA ALA A 579 -1.81 9.66 -6.77
C ALA A 579 -2.92 10.55 -7.34
N TRP A 580 -3.87 10.98 -6.52
CA TRP A 580 -4.94 11.89 -6.95
C TRP A 580 -4.39 13.26 -7.34
N ARG A 581 -3.47 13.82 -6.53
CA ARG A 581 -2.77 15.07 -6.82
C ARG A 581 -2.05 15.04 -8.17
N ALA A 582 -1.40 13.92 -8.50
CA ALA A 582 -0.69 13.74 -9.76
C ALA A 582 -1.59 13.77 -11.01
N ARG A 583 -2.92 13.63 -10.87
CA ARG A 583 -3.87 13.76 -11.99
C ARG A 583 -4.13 15.21 -12.41
N HIS A 584 -3.66 16.17 -11.62
CA HIS A 584 -3.94 17.59 -11.83
C HIS A 584 -2.64 18.34 -12.12
N THR A 585 -2.64 19.15 -13.19
CA THR A 585 -1.53 20.07 -13.49
C THR A 585 -2.02 21.49 -13.23
N LEU A 586 -1.67 22.03 -12.07
CA LEU A 586 -2.03 23.38 -11.64
C LEU A 586 -1.00 23.90 -10.63
N PRO A 587 -0.81 25.22 -10.50
CA PRO A 587 0.04 25.80 -9.47
C PRO A 587 -0.51 25.47 -8.08
N LEU A 588 0.33 24.83 -7.26
CA LEU A 588 0.03 24.52 -5.86
C LEU A 588 1.08 25.17 -4.96
N VAL A 589 0.61 26.01 -4.05
CA VAL A 589 1.42 26.67 -3.02
C VAL A 589 1.36 25.83 -1.74
N ALA A 590 2.51 25.38 -1.24
CA ALA A 590 2.62 24.78 0.09
C ALA A 590 3.17 25.81 1.09
N VAL A 591 2.46 26.02 2.20
CA VAL A 591 2.80 26.99 3.25
C VAL A 591 3.26 26.24 4.49
N THR A 592 4.48 26.52 4.92
CA THR A 592 5.13 25.98 6.13
C THR A 592 5.87 27.12 6.87
N GLY A 593 6.54 26.83 7.98
CA GLY A 593 7.19 27.82 8.86
C GLY A 593 6.54 27.90 10.23
N SER A 594 7.06 28.72 11.13
CA SER A 594 6.64 28.65 12.53
C SER A 594 5.35 29.39 12.83
N ASN A 595 5.37 30.70 12.61
CA ASN A 595 4.23 31.56 12.84
C ASN A 595 3.67 32.11 11.52
N GLY A 596 2.39 32.48 11.52
CA GLY A 596 1.72 33.09 10.37
C GLY A 596 1.23 32.12 9.28
N LYS A 597 1.52 30.81 9.37
CA LYS A 597 1.11 29.79 8.38
C LYS A 597 -0.33 29.95 7.87
N THR A 598 -1.31 29.85 8.78
CA THR A 598 -2.73 29.94 8.43
C THR A 598 -3.12 31.30 7.87
N THR A 599 -2.62 32.40 8.47
CA THR A 599 -2.91 33.75 7.99
C THR A 599 -2.39 33.94 6.56
N THR A 600 -1.14 33.53 6.30
CA THR A 600 -0.54 33.62 4.97
C THR A 600 -1.22 32.68 3.98
N LYS A 601 -1.61 31.47 4.39
CA LYS A 601 -2.40 30.56 3.56
C LYS A 601 -3.74 31.18 3.16
N GLU A 602 -4.46 31.83 4.08
CA GLU A 602 -5.72 32.53 3.78
C GLU A 602 -5.51 33.74 2.87
N MET A 603 -4.42 34.48 3.05
CA MET A 603 -4.04 35.57 2.14
C MET A 603 -3.74 35.06 0.73
N VAL A 604 -2.95 33.99 0.59
CA VAL A 604 -2.70 33.33 -0.71
C VAL A 604 -4.00 32.83 -1.31
N ALA A 605 -4.86 32.20 -0.51
CA ALA A 605 -6.18 31.76 -0.90
C ALA A 605 -7.03 32.90 -1.48
N ALA A 606 -7.07 34.07 -0.83
CA ALA A 606 -7.78 35.24 -1.32
C ALA A 606 -7.21 35.74 -2.66
N ILE A 607 -5.88 35.76 -2.81
CA ILE A 607 -5.22 36.11 -4.08
C ILE A 607 -5.62 35.13 -5.19
N LEU A 608 -5.56 33.83 -4.92
CA LEU A 608 -5.95 32.79 -5.89
C LEU A 608 -7.44 32.88 -6.24
N ALA A 609 -8.30 33.24 -5.27
CA ALA A 609 -9.73 33.47 -5.49
C ALA A 609 -9.96 34.67 -6.41
N GLY A 610 -9.28 35.80 -6.16
CA GLY A 610 -9.35 36.99 -6.99
C GLY A 610 -8.84 36.75 -8.40
N TRP A 611 -7.85 35.87 -8.57
CA TRP A 611 -7.25 35.56 -9.87
C TRP A 611 -8.03 34.53 -10.69
N GLN A 612 -8.37 33.39 -10.09
CA GLN A 612 -8.96 32.26 -10.80
C GLN A 612 -10.47 32.16 -10.61
N GLY A 613 -11.01 32.78 -9.56
CA GLY A 613 -12.38 32.63 -9.07
C GLY A 613 -12.48 31.65 -7.89
N GLU A 614 -13.43 31.90 -6.97
CA GLU A 614 -13.56 31.13 -5.72
C GLU A 614 -13.82 29.63 -5.97
N ALA A 615 -14.64 29.29 -6.97
CA ALA A 615 -14.93 27.90 -7.33
C ALA A 615 -13.77 27.20 -8.05
N GLN A 616 -12.78 27.95 -8.56
CA GLN A 616 -11.60 27.42 -9.24
C GLN A 616 -10.36 27.31 -8.33
N ARG A 617 -10.41 27.79 -7.09
CA ARG A 617 -9.31 27.55 -6.14
C ARG A 617 -9.64 26.40 -5.20
N LEU A 618 -8.61 25.66 -4.81
CA LEU A 618 -8.67 24.77 -3.65
C LEU A 618 -7.81 25.34 -2.51
N ALA A 619 -8.29 25.23 -1.28
CA ALA A 619 -7.46 25.49 -0.10
C ALA A 619 -7.71 24.50 1.03
N THR A 620 -6.70 24.31 1.88
CA THR A 620 -6.85 23.62 3.17
C THR A 620 -8.00 24.25 3.95
N ALA A 621 -8.97 23.42 4.34
CA ALA A 621 -10.07 23.83 5.22
C ALA A 621 -9.74 23.48 6.67
N GLY A 622 -10.11 24.35 7.61
CA GLY A 622 -9.87 24.13 9.04
C GLY A 622 -8.40 23.86 9.35
N ASN A 623 -8.14 22.83 10.15
CA ASN A 623 -6.82 22.38 10.59
C ASN A 623 -6.33 21.12 9.84
N PHE A 624 -6.73 20.92 8.58
CA PHE A 624 -6.32 19.78 7.76
C PHE A 624 -4.91 19.96 7.18
N ASN A 625 -3.92 20.13 8.06
CA ASN A 625 -2.51 20.39 7.71
C ASN A 625 -1.56 19.22 8.04
N ASN A 626 -2.08 18.10 8.53
CA ASN A 626 -1.33 16.88 8.85
C ASN A 626 -1.47 15.80 7.77
N ASP A 627 -0.94 14.62 8.04
CA ASP A 627 -0.87 13.48 7.12
C ASP A 627 -2.20 12.76 6.87
N ILE A 628 -3.27 13.16 7.56
CA ILE A 628 -4.65 12.78 7.25
C ILE A 628 -5.32 13.91 6.45
N GLY A 629 -5.19 15.15 6.93
CA GLY A 629 -5.86 16.31 6.39
C GLY A 629 -5.38 16.74 5.00
N VAL A 630 -4.07 16.67 4.74
CA VAL A 630 -3.49 17.03 3.43
C VAL A 630 -4.00 16.09 2.33
N PRO A 631 -3.92 14.75 2.46
CA PRO A 631 -4.53 13.84 1.48
C PRO A 631 -6.03 14.07 1.27
N LEU A 632 -6.81 14.26 2.34
CA LEU A 632 -8.25 14.52 2.24
C LEU A 632 -8.55 15.84 1.50
N THR A 633 -7.72 16.86 1.70
CA THR A 633 -7.84 18.12 0.96
C THR A 633 -7.53 17.89 -0.52
N LEU A 634 -6.45 17.16 -0.85
CA LEU A 634 -6.07 16.84 -2.23
C LEU A 634 -7.15 16.03 -2.96
N LEU A 635 -7.83 15.11 -2.27
CA LEU A 635 -8.94 14.34 -2.83
C LEU A 635 -10.17 15.18 -3.19
N ARG A 636 -10.21 16.46 -2.80
CA ARG A 636 -11.22 17.43 -3.27
C ARG A 636 -10.84 18.06 -4.60
N LEU A 637 -9.64 17.84 -5.16
CA LEU A 637 -9.29 18.34 -6.49
C LEU A 637 -10.23 17.79 -7.56
N ARG A 638 -10.64 18.66 -8.50
CA ARG A 638 -11.59 18.41 -9.58
C ARG A 638 -11.10 19.15 -10.83
N PRO A 639 -11.55 18.76 -12.04
CA PRO A 639 -11.06 19.36 -13.30
C PRO A 639 -11.26 20.88 -13.41
N GLN A 640 -12.24 21.46 -12.71
CA GLN A 640 -12.45 22.92 -12.70
C GLN A 640 -11.41 23.71 -11.91
N HIS A 641 -10.67 23.09 -10.98
CA HIS A 641 -9.68 23.81 -10.18
C HIS A 641 -8.49 24.24 -11.06
N ARG A 642 -8.00 25.45 -10.79
CA ARG A 642 -6.92 26.12 -11.54
C ARG A 642 -5.74 26.52 -10.67
N ALA A 643 -5.91 26.61 -9.36
CA ALA A 643 -4.82 26.86 -8.41
C ALA A 643 -5.17 26.27 -7.04
N ALA A 644 -4.16 25.97 -6.22
CA ALA A 644 -4.36 25.46 -4.88
C ALA A 644 -3.37 26.04 -3.87
N VAL A 645 -3.78 26.14 -2.60
CA VAL A 645 -2.87 26.43 -1.48
C VAL A 645 -3.10 25.46 -0.33
N LEU A 646 -2.04 24.83 0.14
CA LEU A 646 -2.05 23.91 1.25
C LEU A 646 -1.21 24.43 2.41
N GLU A 647 -1.72 24.32 3.62
CA GLU A 647 -0.93 24.48 4.84
C GLU A 647 -0.33 23.12 5.23
N LEU A 648 0.97 23.08 5.49
CA LEU A 648 1.69 21.91 5.97
C LEU A 648 2.10 22.14 7.42
N GLY A 649 1.66 21.26 8.32
CA GLY A 649 1.96 21.28 9.75
C GLY A 649 2.82 20.09 10.16
N MET A 650 3.49 20.23 11.29
CA MET A 650 4.32 19.19 11.90
C MET A 650 4.13 19.19 13.40
N ASN A 651 4.40 18.05 14.01
CA ASN A 651 4.70 17.87 15.42
C ASN A 651 6.08 17.23 15.59
N HIS A 652 6.48 16.34 14.69
CA HIS A 652 7.73 15.59 14.74
C HIS A 652 8.61 15.81 13.51
N PRO A 653 9.93 15.64 13.62
CA PRO A 653 10.85 15.71 12.47
C PRO A 653 10.48 14.73 11.35
N GLY A 654 10.63 15.17 10.11
CA GLY A 654 10.37 14.42 8.88
C GLY A 654 8.94 14.53 8.33
N GLU A 655 7.99 15.09 9.08
CA GLU A 655 6.60 15.20 8.63
C GLU A 655 6.44 16.19 7.48
N ILE A 656 7.13 17.34 7.49
CA ILE A 656 7.00 18.34 6.43
C ILE A 656 7.46 17.78 5.09
N ALA A 657 8.57 17.05 5.07
CA ALA A 657 9.09 16.41 3.86
C ALA A 657 8.06 15.43 3.25
N TYR A 658 7.48 14.57 4.08
CA TYR A 658 6.46 13.61 3.66
C TYR A 658 5.19 14.31 3.13
N LEU A 659 4.69 15.34 3.82
CA LEU A 659 3.52 16.08 3.38
C LEU A 659 3.77 16.84 2.06
N ALA A 660 4.96 17.40 1.90
CA ALA A 660 5.35 18.09 0.68
C ALA A 660 5.48 17.11 -0.51
N GLU A 661 5.97 15.90 -0.29
CA GLU A 661 6.00 14.83 -1.30
C GLU A 661 4.59 14.48 -1.79
N ILE A 662 3.64 14.31 -0.86
CA ILE A 662 2.22 14.06 -1.21
C ILE A 662 1.62 15.26 -1.96
N ALA A 663 1.88 16.49 -1.50
CA ALA A 663 1.32 17.70 -2.07
C ALA A 663 1.87 18.03 -3.46
N ALA A 664 3.09 17.60 -3.77
CA ALA A 664 3.82 17.93 -5.00
C ALA A 664 3.65 19.41 -5.40
N PRO A 665 4.11 20.35 -4.56
CA PRO A 665 3.92 21.79 -4.79
C PRO A 665 4.77 22.29 -5.96
N SER A 666 4.29 23.35 -6.62
CA SER A 666 5.09 24.13 -7.57
C SER A 666 5.68 25.39 -6.92
N VAL A 667 5.14 25.81 -5.78
CA VAL A 667 5.63 26.92 -4.97
C VAL A 667 5.67 26.47 -3.51
N VAL A 668 6.80 26.67 -2.83
CA VAL A 668 6.92 26.39 -1.39
C VAL A 668 7.27 27.68 -0.68
N LEU A 669 6.48 27.98 0.35
CA LEU A 669 6.67 29.12 1.24
C LEU A 669 7.11 28.65 2.63
N VAL A 670 8.25 29.14 3.11
CA VAL A 670 8.58 29.15 4.54
C VAL A 670 8.29 30.55 5.09
N THR A 671 7.37 30.68 6.04
CA THR A 671 6.96 32.00 6.57
C THR A 671 8.02 32.64 7.47
N ASN A 672 8.68 31.83 8.30
CA ASN A 672 9.77 32.18 9.22
C ASN A 672 10.25 30.90 9.94
N ALA A 673 11.36 31.01 10.68
CA ALA A 673 11.77 30.02 11.68
C ALA A 673 11.85 30.67 13.06
N GLN A 674 11.01 30.20 13.98
CA GLN A 674 10.89 30.71 15.34
C GLN A 674 10.72 29.56 16.34
N ARG A 675 10.56 29.88 17.63
CA ARG A 675 10.45 28.85 18.68
C ARG A 675 9.06 28.19 18.63
N GLU A 676 9.00 27.00 18.04
CA GLU A 676 7.84 26.09 18.04
C GLU A 676 8.31 24.64 18.28
N HIS A 677 7.40 23.77 18.69
CA HIS A 677 7.61 22.33 18.92
C HIS A 677 8.95 21.98 19.60
N GLN A 678 9.34 22.77 20.60
CA GLN A 678 10.67 22.67 21.22
C GLN A 678 10.87 21.35 21.97
N GLU A 679 9.77 20.66 22.31
CA GLU A 679 9.75 19.30 22.85
C GLU A 679 10.45 18.29 21.92
N PHE A 680 10.42 18.51 20.60
CA PHE A 680 10.96 17.58 19.59
C PHE A 680 12.08 18.18 18.75
N MET A 681 12.04 19.49 18.46
CA MET A 681 13.01 20.15 17.56
C MET A 681 14.27 20.63 18.29
N HIS A 682 14.15 20.92 19.59
CA HIS A 682 15.22 21.42 20.49
C HIS A 682 15.86 22.77 20.14
N THR A 683 15.94 23.17 18.86
CA THR A 683 16.57 24.43 18.40
C THR A 683 15.76 25.07 17.27
N VAL A 684 15.89 26.39 17.10
CA VAL A 684 15.25 27.11 15.97
C VAL A 684 15.89 26.75 14.63
N GLU A 685 17.18 26.40 14.60
CA GLU A 685 17.83 25.89 13.39
C GLU A 685 17.18 24.58 12.91
N ALA A 686 16.88 23.65 13.83
CA ALA A 686 16.19 22.40 13.49
C ALA A 686 14.79 22.69 12.92
N VAL A 687 14.05 23.63 13.52
CA VAL A 687 12.76 24.11 12.99
C VAL A 687 12.91 24.70 11.57
N ALA A 688 13.96 25.49 11.33
CA ALA A 688 14.25 26.07 10.01
C ALA A 688 14.52 24.99 8.95
N ARG A 689 15.28 23.96 9.30
CA ARG A 689 15.60 22.82 8.41
C ARG A 689 14.38 21.96 8.14
N GLU A 690 13.57 21.66 9.16
CA GLU A 690 12.37 20.85 9.01
C GLU A 690 11.33 21.56 8.13
N ASN A 691 10.96 22.81 8.43
CA ASN A 691 10.07 23.59 7.58
C ASN A 691 10.67 23.78 6.17
N GLY A 692 11.99 24.01 6.09
CA GLY A 692 12.72 24.11 4.83
C GLY A 692 12.71 22.83 3.99
N SER A 693 12.49 21.65 4.59
CA SER A 693 12.49 20.37 3.87
C SER A 693 11.44 20.30 2.76
N ALA A 694 10.34 21.07 2.87
CA ALA A 694 9.36 21.20 1.79
C ALA A 694 9.97 21.75 0.50
N ILE A 695 11.00 22.61 0.58
CA ILE A 695 11.69 23.18 -0.59
C ILE A 695 12.35 22.06 -1.41
N ALA A 696 12.85 21.01 -0.76
CA ALA A 696 13.48 19.89 -1.45
C ALA A 696 12.50 19.11 -2.34
N ALA A 697 11.19 19.14 -2.02
CA ALA A 697 10.13 18.51 -2.81
C ALA A 697 9.73 19.31 -4.06
N LEU A 698 10.23 20.54 -4.23
CA LEU A 698 9.95 21.33 -5.43
C LEU A 698 10.58 20.67 -6.68
N PRO A 699 9.86 20.67 -7.83
CA PRO A 699 10.47 20.34 -9.10
C PRO A 699 11.55 21.37 -9.49
N ALA A 700 12.34 21.06 -10.53
CA ALA A 700 13.45 21.92 -10.95
C ALA A 700 13.00 23.32 -11.38
N ASP A 701 11.80 23.44 -11.95
CA ASP A 701 11.14 24.69 -12.34
C ASP A 701 10.27 25.30 -11.23
N GLY A 702 10.27 24.71 -10.03
CA GLY A 702 9.54 25.20 -8.87
C GLY A 702 10.15 26.48 -8.27
N VAL A 703 9.36 27.17 -7.44
CA VAL A 703 9.76 28.43 -6.80
C VAL A 703 9.80 28.30 -5.28
N ALA A 704 10.95 28.60 -4.68
CA ALA A 704 11.11 28.73 -3.24
C ALA A 704 10.84 30.19 -2.81
N VAL A 705 10.02 30.35 -1.78
CA VAL A 705 9.65 31.65 -1.19
C VAL A 705 9.98 31.61 0.29
N TYR A 706 10.79 32.56 0.77
CA TYR A 706 11.21 32.61 2.18
C TYR A 706 11.68 34.02 2.56
N PRO A 707 11.71 34.40 3.85
CA PRO A 707 12.14 35.72 4.23
C PRO A 707 13.65 35.89 3.99
N GLY A 708 14.05 36.98 3.33
CA GLY A 708 15.45 37.28 3.02
C GLY A 708 16.18 38.06 4.11
N ASP A 709 15.44 38.62 5.07
CA ASP A 709 15.96 39.45 6.16
C ASP A 709 15.91 38.73 7.52
N GLU A 710 15.96 37.39 7.52
CA GLU A 710 16.00 36.56 8.71
C GLU A 710 17.32 35.77 8.85
N PRO A 711 17.76 35.44 10.09
CA PRO A 711 19.03 34.74 10.33
C PRO A 711 19.17 33.39 9.62
N TYR A 712 18.05 32.71 9.34
CA TYR A 712 18.03 31.36 8.78
C TYR A 712 17.86 31.32 7.25
N ALA A 713 17.82 32.49 6.59
CA ALA A 713 17.77 32.57 5.12
C ALA A 713 18.85 31.72 4.40
N PRO A 714 20.11 31.64 4.89
CA PRO A 714 21.13 30.80 4.27
C PRO A 714 20.77 29.30 4.19
N ILE A 715 20.00 28.78 5.17
CA ILE A 715 19.57 27.37 5.17
C ILE A 715 18.57 27.12 4.03
N TRP A 716 17.62 28.02 3.83
CA TRP A 716 16.64 27.87 2.75
C TRP A 716 17.23 28.13 1.37
N GLU A 717 18.26 28.97 1.27
CA GLU A 717 19.04 29.15 0.06
C GLU A 717 19.82 27.89 -0.31
N GLU A 718 20.44 27.22 0.67
CA GLU A 718 21.06 25.90 0.50
C GLU A 718 20.05 24.86 -0.02
N LEU A 719 18.87 24.77 0.61
CA LEU A 719 17.83 23.81 0.24
C LEU A 719 17.17 24.10 -1.11
N ALA A 720 17.05 25.38 -1.50
CA ALA A 720 16.54 25.79 -2.80
C ALA A 720 17.46 25.31 -3.93
N GLY A 721 18.77 25.35 -3.72
CA GLY A 721 19.77 24.95 -4.71
C GLY A 721 19.63 25.76 -6.00
N GLY A 722 19.47 25.09 -7.15
CA GLY A 722 19.33 25.74 -8.46
C GLY A 722 17.93 26.27 -8.80
N ARG A 723 16.96 26.17 -7.88
CA ARG A 723 15.56 26.56 -8.14
C ARG A 723 15.39 28.07 -8.11
N ARG A 724 14.30 28.57 -8.70
CA ARG A 724 13.96 30.00 -8.63
C ARG A 724 13.61 30.38 -7.19
N VAL A 725 14.10 31.53 -6.75
CA VAL A 725 13.87 32.07 -5.41
C VAL A 725 13.15 33.42 -5.49
N LEU A 726 12.18 33.65 -4.60
CA LEU A 726 11.63 34.97 -4.30
C LEU A 726 11.75 35.24 -2.79
N ARG A 727 12.72 36.07 -2.40
CA ARG A 727 12.86 36.49 -1.00
C ARG A 727 11.90 37.62 -0.71
N PHE A 728 11.26 37.55 0.45
CA PHE A 728 10.42 38.64 0.94
C PHE A 728 10.95 39.25 2.23
N GLY A 729 10.56 40.48 2.53
CA GLY A 729 10.96 41.14 3.79
C GLY A 729 10.70 42.64 3.79
N LEU A 730 11.25 43.33 4.78
CA LEU A 730 11.09 44.77 4.94
C LEU A 730 12.34 45.55 4.54
N GLN A 731 13.41 44.85 4.16
CA GLN A 731 14.65 45.46 3.70
C GLN A 731 14.61 45.70 2.18
N PRO A 732 15.06 46.88 1.71
CA PRO A 732 15.26 47.12 0.29
C PRO A 732 16.27 46.16 -0.34
N GLY A 733 16.03 45.78 -1.60
CA GLY A 733 16.92 44.89 -2.37
C GLY A 733 16.54 43.41 -2.34
N LEU A 734 15.47 43.04 -1.62
CA LEU A 734 14.82 41.73 -1.75
C LEU A 734 13.91 41.70 -2.99
N GLU A 735 13.50 40.50 -3.44
CA GLU A 735 12.62 40.39 -4.61
C GLU A 735 11.23 40.99 -4.32
N VAL A 736 10.69 40.79 -3.12
CA VAL A 736 9.39 41.34 -2.69
C VAL A 736 9.53 42.05 -1.35
N TYR A 737 9.39 43.37 -1.33
CA TYR A 737 9.53 44.14 -0.10
C TYR A 737 8.60 45.34 -0.04
N ALA A 738 8.49 45.94 1.14
CA ALA A 738 7.69 47.14 1.37
C ALA A 738 8.59 48.35 1.68
N GLU A 739 8.23 49.50 1.09
CA GLU A 739 8.79 50.83 1.40
C GLU A 739 7.69 51.75 1.91
N ALA A 740 8.07 52.87 2.53
CA ALA A 740 7.13 53.87 3.04
C ALA A 740 6.02 53.25 3.92
N VAL A 741 6.42 52.40 4.86
CA VAL A 741 5.50 51.66 5.74
C VAL A 741 4.94 52.60 6.82
N GLU A 742 3.64 52.85 6.74
CA GLU A 742 2.83 53.54 7.74
C GLU A 742 1.88 52.52 8.39
N ALA A 743 2.23 52.05 9.58
CA ALA A 743 1.40 51.12 10.36
C ALA A 743 0.71 51.84 11.51
N ASP A 744 -0.58 51.56 11.69
CA ASP A 744 -1.38 52.04 12.80
C ASP A 744 -2.30 50.92 13.37
N ALA A 745 -3.15 51.28 14.32
CA ALA A 745 -4.11 50.38 14.95
C ALA A 745 -5.13 49.77 13.96
N THR A 746 -5.33 50.41 12.82
CA THR A 746 -6.34 50.07 11.81
C THR A 746 -5.80 49.23 10.66
N GLY A 747 -4.51 49.30 10.37
CA GLY A 747 -3.90 48.58 9.26
C GLY A 747 -2.48 49.03 8.98
N THR A 748 -1.97 48.66 7.81
CA THR A 748 -0.65 49.07 7.33
C THR A 748 -0.75 49.55 5.88
N ARG A 749 -0.35 50.79 5.64
CA ARG A 749 -0.22 51.38 4.29
C ARG A 749 1.25 51.37 3.88
N CYS A 750 1.56 50.91 2.68
CA CYS A 750 2.94 50.88 2.18
C CYS A 750 3.01 50.88 0.64
N GLN A 751 4.21 51.06 0.09
CA GLN A 751 4.52 50.77 -1.30
C GLN A 751 5.16 49.40 -1.41
N VAL A 752 4.48 48.46 -2.08
CA VAL A 752 5.03 47.13 -2.36
C VAL A 752 5.87 47.21 -3.63
N VAL A 753 7.10 46.70 -3.55
CA VAL A 753 8.03 46.57 -4.67
C VAL A 753 8.20 45.09 -4.97
N THR A 754 7.98 44.70 -6.23
CA THR A 754 8.09 43.32 -6.70
C THR A 754 8.78 43.27 -8.06
N PRO A 755 9.18 42.09 -8.58
CA PRO A 755 9.71 41.97 -9.94
C PRO A 755 8.67 42.31 -11.02
N ALA A 756 7.37 42.28 -10.68
CA ALA A 756 6.27 42.60 -11.58
C ALA A 756 5.91 44.11 -11.58
N GLY A 757 6.50 44.90 -10.68
CA GLY A 757 6.25 46.33 -10.58
C GLY A 757 6.12 46.83 -9.13
N ARG A 758 5.79 48.12 -9.02
CA ARG A 758 5.62 48.85 -7.75
C ARG A 758 4.21 49.41 -7.66
N ALA A 759 3.54 49.19 -6.52
CA ALA A 759 2.19 49.69 -6.29
C ALA A 759 1.85 49.83 -4.80
N PRO A 760 0.90 50.71 -4.44
CA PRO A 760 0.46 50.87 -3.06
C PRO A 760 -0.33 49.66 -2.57
N LEU A 761 -0.18 49.34 -1.28
CA LEU A 761 -1.01 48.38 -0.54
C LEU A 761 -1.57 49.07 0.70
N ASP A 762 -2.88 48.97 0.88
CA ASP A 762 -3.56 49.25 2.15
C ASP A 762 -4.02 47.91 2.74
N LEU A 763 -3.29 47.43 3.75
CA LEU A 763 -3.57 46.16 4.41
C LEU A 763 -4.42 46.41 5.66
N PRO A 764 -5.71 46.03 5.69
CA PRO A 764 -6.62 46.34 6.79
C PRO A 764 -6.44 45.44 8.02
N VAL A 765 -5.25 44.83 8.19
CA VAL A 765 -4.89 43.98 9.33
C VAL A 765 -3.67 44.58 10.03
N PRO A 766 -3.74 44.86 11.34
CA PRO A 766 -2.66 45.53 12.06
C PRO A 766 -1.46 44.61 12.29
N GLY A 767 -0.31 45.23 12.49
CA GLY A 767 0.94 44.57 12.89
C GLY A 767 1.89 44.27 11.74
N VAL A 768 3.16 44.59 11.95
CA VAL A 768 4.26 44.39 10.98
C VAL A 768 4.41 42.92 10.57
N HIS A 769 4.10 41.98 11.46
CA HIS A 769 4.09 40.55 11.14
C HIS A 769 3.02 40.18 10.09
N ASN A 770 1.88 40.88 10.05
CA ASN A 770 0.87 40.69 9.01
C ASN A 770 1.28 41.34 7.69
N LEU A 771 2.03 42.45 7.71
CA LEU A 771 2.66 42.96 6.49
C LEU A 771 3.66 41.93 5.92
N ARG A 772 4.49 41.29 6.76
CA ARG A 772 5.37 40.20 6.30
C ARG A 772 4.58 39.04 5.69
N ASN A 773 3.48 38.61 6.32
CA ASN A 773 2.58 37.58 5.77
C ASN A 773 1.98 38.00 4.42
N ALA A 774 1.61 39.28 4.26
CA ALA A 774 1.09 39.82 3.01
C ALA A 774 2.15 39.82 1.91
N LEU A 775 3.39 40.22 2.20
CA LEU A 775 4.50 40.18 1.25
C LEU A 775 4.83 38.73 0.83
N ALA A 776 4.82 37.80 1.78
CA ALA A 776 4.94 36.36 1.49
C ALA A 776 3.82 35.86 0.58
N ALA A 777 2.57 36.28 0.84
CA ALA A 777 1.42 35.91 0.02
C ALA A 777 1.50 36.49 -1.40
N ILE A 778 1.94 37.74 -1.56
CA ILE A 778 2.19 38.37 -2.87
C ILE A 778 3.27 37.60 -3.61
N ALA A 779 4.40 37.28 -2.97
CA ALA A 779 5.46 36.49 -3.58
C ALA A 779 4.96 35.12 -4.07
N CYS A 780 4.13 34.43 -3.27
CA CYS A 780 3.50 33.17 -3.66
C CYS A 780 2.51 33.34 -4.82
N GLY A 781 1.69 34.39 -4.80
CA GLY A 781 0.75 34.70 -5.88
C GLY A 781 1.47 34.92 -7.20
N LEU A 782 2.52 35.75 -7.20
CA LEU A 782 3.36 36.00 -8.38
C LEU A 782 4.07 34.74 -8.86
N ALA A 783 4.59 33.92 -7.94
CA ALA A 783 5.21 32.63 -8.27
C ALA A 783 4.22 31.64 -8.90
N ALA A 784 2.97 31.64 -8.42
CA ALA A 784 1.88 30.85 -8.99
C ALA A 784 1.35 31.40 -10.33
N GLY A 785 1.69 32.65 -10.68
CA GLY A 785 1.30 33.32 -11.93
C GLY A 785 0.20 34.37 -11.80
N ALA A 786 -0.23 34.72 -10.58
CA ALA A 786 -1.24 35.75 -10.35
C ALA A 786 -0.69 37.15 -10.72
N PRO A 787 -1.48 38.02 -11.38
CA PRO A 787 -1.12 39.42 -11.59
C PRO A 787 -0.96 40.19 -10.27
N LEU A 788 -0.03 41.16 -10.24
CA LEU A 788 0.26 41.95 -9.05
C LEU A 788 -0.93 42.77 -8.59
N ASP A 789 -1.64 43.42 -9.51
CA ASP A 789 -2.84 44.22 -9.24
C ASP A 789 -3.95 43.40 -8.58
N VAL A 790 -4.17 42.17 -9.05
CA VAL A 790 -5.12 41.22 -8.44
C VAL A 790 -4.67 40.84 -7.02
N ALA A 791 -3.38 40.57 -6.82
CA ALA A 791 -2.86 40.22 -5.50
C ALA A 791 -3.05 41.36 -4.49
N LEU A 792 -2.75 42.60 -4.89
CA LEU A 792 -2.93 43.78 -4.05
C LEU A 792 -4.41 44.05 -3.76
N GLN A 793 -5.29 43.93 -4.77
CA GLN A 793 -6.73 44.11 -4.59
C GLN A 793 -7.31 43.07 -3.62
N ALA A 794 -6.90 41.80 -3.74
CA ALA A 794 -7.35 40.74 -2.85
C ALA A 794 -6.92 40.99 -1.39
N LEU A 795 -5.71 41.48 -1.18
CA LEU A 795 -5.19 41.80 0.16
C LEU A 795 -5.80 43.06 0.76
N ALA A 796 -6.13 44.06 -0.07
CA ALA A 796 -6.86 45.24 0.38
C ALA A 796 -8.28 44.90 0.90
N GLY A 797 -8.89 43.83 0.36
CA GLY A 797 -10.16 43.28 0.84
C GLY A 797 -10.05 42.21 1.91
N PHE A 798 -8.85 41.89 2.41
CA PHE A 798 -8.65 40.78 3.34
C PHE A 798 -9.13 41.10 4.75
N SER A 799 -9.72 40.11 5.43
CA SER A 799 -10.11 40.23 6.84
C SER A 799 -9.32 39.25 7.70
N ALA A 800 -9.00 39.65 8.93
CA ALA A 800 -8.32 38.79 9.90
C ALA A 800 -9.06 37.45 10.08
N VAL A 801 -8.28 36.37 10.18
CA VAL A 801 -8.80 35.02 10.42
C VAL A 801 -9.35 34.95 11.84
N ALA A 802 -10.45 34.22 12.06
CA ALA A 802 -11.05 34.05 13.38
C ALA A 802 -10.01 33.56 14.41
N GLY A 803 -9.94 34.24 15.56
CA GLY A 803 -8.98 33.94 16.63
C GLY A 803 -7.51 34.27 16.31
N ARG A 804 -7.22 35.02 15.23
CA ARG A 804 -5.87 35.44 14.82
C ARG A 804 -5.84 36.94 14.54
N MET A 805 -5.52 37.73 15.56
CA MET A 805 -5.51 39.20 15.50
C MET A 805 -6.84 39.81 15.04
N GLN A 806 -7.96 39.15 15.37
CA GLN A 806 -9.29 39.60 14.98
C GLN A 806 -9.75 40.73 15.89
N ARG A 807 -10.07 41.88 15.28
CA ARG A 807 -10.59 43.05 16.00
C ARG A 807 -12.10 42.94 16.23
N LYS A 808 -12.53 43.28 17.42
CA LYS A 808 -13.92 43.29 17.88
C LYS A 808 -14.17 44.61 18.61
N PRO A 809 -14.71 45.63 17.92
CA PRO A 809 -15.13 46.86 18.59
C PRO A 809 -16.29 46.56 19.53
N MET A 810 -16.21 47.04 20.77
CA MET A 810 -17.23 46.85 21.80
C MET A 810 -18.15 48.07 21.90
N ALA A 811 -19.35 47.86 22.43
CA ALA A 811 -20.37 48.91 22.56
C ALA A 811 -19.96 50.05 23.50
N ASP A 812 -19.07 49.78 24.45
CA ASP A 812 -18.51 50.76 25.39
C ASP A 812 -17.29 51.53 24.85
N GLY A 813 -16.92 51.29 23.58
CA GLY A 813 -15.76 51.90 22.94
C GLY A 813 -14.45 51.12 23.11
N THR A 814 -14.44 50.02 23.86
CA THR A 814 -13.26 49.16 24.00
C THR A 814 -12.92 48.45 22.69
N LEU A 815 -11.64 48.41 22.32
CA LEU A 815 -11.15 47.59 21.22
C LEU A 815 -10.63 46.24 21.74
N LEU A 816 -11.36 45.15 21.46
CA LEU A 816 -10.94 43.79 21.79
C LEU A 816 -10.22 43.15 20.60
N ILE A 817 -9.01 42.62 20.82
CA ILE A 817 -8.27 41.77 19.89
C ILE A 817 -8.37 40.32 20.36
N ASP A 818 -8.90 39.47 19.50
CA ASP A 818 -8.96 38.02 19.67
C ASP A 818 -7.79 37.36 18.90
N ASP A 819 -6.79 36.90 19.64
CA ASP A 819 -5.63 36.14 19.16
C ASP A 819 -5.48 34.82 19.94
N THR A 820 -6.61 34.13 20.12
CA THR A 820 -6.77 32.96 21.01
C THR A 820 -6.41 31.61 20.39
N TYR A 821 -5.90 31.58 19.15
CA TYR A 821 -5.67 30.33 18.43
C TYR A 821 -4.38 29.58 18.86
N ASN A 822 -3.23 30.26 18.83
CA ASN A 822 -1.95 29.68 19.23
C ASN A 822 -1.09 30.69 19.99
N ALA A 823 -0.25 30.21 20.91
CA ALA A 823 0.67 31.03 21.66
C ALA A 823 2.01 30.32 21.86
N ASN A 824 3.03 30.89 21.24
CA ASN A 824 4.45 30.69 21.54
C ASN A 824 5.11 32.06 21.83
N PRO A 825 6.34 32.11 22.36
CA PRO A 825 6.93 33.36 22.83
C PRO A 825 7.02 34.44 21.76
N ASP A 826 7.41 34.04 20.54
CA ASP A 826 7.59 34.98 19.44
C ASP A 826 6.25 35.54 18.94
N SER A 827 5.21 34.71 18.87
CA SER A 827 3.85 35.16 18.56
C SER A 827 3.25 36.05 19.65
N VAL A 828 3.54 35.79 20.94
CA VAL A 828 3.06 36.61 22.07
C VAL A 828 3.71 37.99 22.03
N ARG A 829 5.01 38.06 21.76
CA ARG A 829 5.71 39.33 21.59
C ARG A 829 5.16 40.14 20.42
N ALA A 830 4.89 39.50 19.28
CA ALA A 830 4.24 40.15 18.14
C ALA A 830 2.85 40.70 18.47
N ALA A 831 2.05 39.97 19.27
CA ALA A 831 0.75 40.45 19.75
C ALA A 831 0.87 41.64 20.72
N ILE A 832 1.85 41.59 21.65
CA ILE A 832 2.17 42.70 22.56
C ILE A 832 2.55 43.95 21.77
N ASP A 833 3.36 43.82 20.72
CA ASP A 833 3.78 44.97 19.91
C ASP A 833 2.62 45.65 19.19
N VAL A 834 1.59 44.91 18.80
CA VAL A 834 0.35 45.49 18.27
C VAL A 834 -0.44 46.16 19.38
N LEU A 835 -0.65 45.49 20.53
CA LEU A 835 -1.37 46.06 21.66
C LEU A 835 -0.73 47.38 22.15
N ALA A 836 0.60 47.46 22.15
CA ALA A 836 1.34 48.65 22.57
C ALA A 836 1.06 49.89 21.69
N GLN A 837 0.62 49.70 20.44
CA GLN A 837 0.26 50.78 19.50
C GLN A 837 -1.21 51.21 19.62
N LEU A 838 -2.02 50.51 20.42
CA LEU A 838 -3.43 50.82 20.60
C LEU A 838 -3.67 51.86 21.70
N PRO A 839 -4.86 52.50 21.75
CA PRO A 839 -5.22 53.44 22.80
C PRO A 839 -5.08 52.85 24.20
N ALA A 840 -4.41 53.58 25.09
CA ALA A 840 -4.29 53.27 26.51
C ALA A 840 -5.58 53.66 27.29
N PRO A 841 -5.90 53.01 28.42
CA PRO A 841 -5.16 51.89 29.04
C PRO A 841 -5.30 50.56 28.26
N ARG A 842 -4.25 49.74 28.26
CA ARG A 842 -4.17 48.46 27.55
C ARG A 842 -4.08 47.29 28.52
N ALA A 843 -4.86 46.25 28.26
CA ALA A 843 -4.82 44.99 29.00
C ALA A 843 -4.49 43.80 28.10
N LEU A 844 -3.59 42.93 28.55
CA LEU A 844 -3.27 41.64 27.94
C LEU A 844 -3.83 40.53 28.83
N ALA A 845 -4.67 39.65 28.26
CA ALA A 845 -5.05 38.38 28.87
C ALA A 845 -4.26 37.24 28.22
N LEU A 846 -3.44 36.53 28.99
CA LEU A 846 -2.51 35.51 28.48
C LEU A 846 -2.76 34.14 29.14
N GLY A 847 -3.06 33.14 28.31
CA GLY A 847 -3.07 31.74 28.72
C GLY A 847 -1.69 31.08 28.65
N ASP A 848 -1.57 29.84 29.12
CA ASP A 848 -0.33 29.07 28.96
C ASP A 848 0.05 28.88 27.48
N MET A 849 1.33 29.09 27.19
CA MET A 849 1.94 28.82 25.89
C MET A 849 2.24 27.32 25.74
N GLY A 850 1.81 26.73 24.63
CA GLY A 850 2.09 25.35 24.27
C GLY A 850 3.39 25.21 23.47
N GLU A 851 3.84 23.98 23.26
CA GLU A 851 4.96 23.65 22.36
C GLU A 851 6.32 24.26 22.77
N VAL A 852 6.45 24.70 24.03
CA VAL A 852 7.63 25.40 24.57
C VAL A 852 8.67 24.48 25.21
N GLY A 853 8.35 23.19 25.43
CA GLY A 853 9.25 22.19 26.02
C GLY A 853 9.81 22.58 27.39
N ASP A 854 10.98 22.04 27.73
CA ASP A 854 11.63 22.23 29.05
C ASP A 854 11.95 23.71 29.37
N ASN A 855 12.06 24.56 28.34
CA ASN A 855 12.32 25.98 28.49
C ASN A 855 11.05 26.82 28.74
N GLY A 856 9.88 26.18 28.82
CA GLY A 856 8.59 26.84 29.07
C GLY A 856 8.60 27.87 30.20
N PRO A 857 9.15 27.58 31.40
CA PRO A 857 9.20 28.54 32.49
C PRO A 857 9.97 29.83 32.17
N ALA A 858 11.10 29.74 31.46
CA ALA A 858 11.89 30.91 31.09
C ALA A 858 11.16 31.75 30.04
N MET A 859 10.53 31.08 29.08
CA MET A 859 9.76 31.69 28.00
C MET A 859 8.52 32.45 28.50
N HIS A 860 7.80 31.93 29.50
CA HIS A 860 6.69 32.66 30.11
C HIS A 860 7.15 33.93 30.85
N ARG A 861 8.30 33.86 31.56
CA ARG A 861 8.89 35.06 32.19
C ARG A 861 9.30 36.10 31.15
N GLU A 862 9.90 35.67 30.03
CA GLU A 862 10.30 36.54 28.92
C GLU A 862 9.12 37.39 28.42
N VAL A 863 7.99 36.76 28.09
CA VAL A 863 6.84 37.47 27.50
C VAL A 863 6.15 38.39 28.52
N GLY A 864 6.13 38.02 29.79
CA GLY A 864 5.65 38.88 30.88
C GLY A 864 6.53 40.12 31.08
N ALA A 865 7.85 39.95 31.13
CA ALA A 865 8.80 41.06 31.18
C ALA A 865 8.68 41.98 29.95
N TYR A 866 8.56 41.38 28.76
CA TYR A 866 8.39 42.12 27.51
C TYR A 866 7.10 42.96 27.50
N ALA A 867 5.97 42.43 27.96
CA ALA A 867 4.73 43.20 28.07
C ALA A 867 4.89 44.44 28.97
N ARG A 868 5.62 44.33 30.09
CA ARG A 868 5.95 45.49 30.93
C ARG A 868 6.85 46.49 30.19
N GLU A 869 7.90 46.01 29.54
CA GLU A 869 8.84 46.86 28.78
C GLU A 869 8.16 47.65 27.67
N ARG A 870 7.11 47.09 27.05
CA ARG A 870 6.29 47.74 26.01
C ARG A 870 5.18 48.65 26.59
N GLY A 871 5.13 48.79 27.91
CA GLY A 871 4.26 49.74 28.61
C GLY A 871 2.79 49.33 28.66
N ILE A 872 2.49 48.01 28.64
CA ILE A 872 1.13 47.51 28.86
C ILE A 872 0.74 47.75 30.33
N GLU A 873 -0.45 48.28 30.58
CA GLU A 873 -0.89 48.69 31.92
C GLU A 873 -1.40 47.55 32.80
N LEU A 874 -1.91 46.48 32.20
CA LEU A 874 -2.45 45.31 32.91
C LEU A 874 -2.11 44.01 32.19
N LEU A 875 -1.61 43.03 32.94
CA LEU A 875 -1.49 41.63 32.50
C LEU A 875 -2.39 40.74 33.36
N VAL A 876 -3.31 40.01 32.74
CA VAL A 876 -4.13 38.99 33.39
C VAL A 876 -3.75 37.62 32.85
N THR A 877 -3.49 36.64 33.71
CA THR A 877 -3.04 35.32 33.27
C THR A 877 -4.01 34.21 33.68
N LEU A 878 -4.11 33.16 32.87
CA LEU A 878 -4.91 31.97 33.14
C LEU A 878 -4.12 30.70 32.83
N GLY A 879 -3.86 29.88 33.85
CA GLY A 879 -3.05 28.67 33.73
C GLY A 879 -1.87 28.70 34.69
N ASP A 880 -1.19 27.56 34.83
CA ASP A 880 -0.15 27.39 35.84
C ASP A 880 1.19 27.95 35.35
N ALA A 881 1.52 27.76 34.07
CA ALA A 881 2.78 28.25 33.51
C ALA A 881 2.78 29.78 33.33
N SER A 882 1.64 30.35 32.93
CA SER A 882 1.47 31.79 32.71
C SER A 882 1.53 32.62 33.98
N ARG A 883 1.43 32.01 35.18
CA ARG A 883 1.74 32.71 36.45
C ARG A 883 3.16 33.29 36.46
N LEU A 884 4.10 32.61 35.82
CA LEU A 884 5.48 33.09 35.69
C LEU A 884 5.57 34.37 34.84
N ALA A 885 4.66 34.54 33.87
CA ALA A 885 4.54 35.79 33.12
C ALA A 885 4.01 36.93 34.01
N ALA A 886 3.02 36.65 34.85
CA ALA A 886 2.50 37.62 35.83
C ALA A 886 3.58 38.05 36.83
N GLU A 887 4.35 37.10 37.38
CA GLU A 887 5.48 37.37 38.27
C GLU A 887 6.53 38.29 37.62
N ALA A 888 6.93 37.98 36.37
CA ALA A 888 7.92 38.76 35.65
C ALA A 888 7.42 40.17 35.26
N PHE A 889 6.11 40.30 34.99
CA PHE A 889 5.46 41.58 34.68
C PHE A 889 5.43 42.51 35.91
N GLY A 890 5.06 42.02 37.10
CA GLY A 890 5.10 42.77 38.35
C GLY A 890 3.74 43.08 38.96
N THR A 891 3.64 44.12 39.79
CA THR A 891 2.47 44.42 40.65
C THR A 891 1.19 44.74 39.89
N GLN A 892 1.29 45.10 38.62
CA GLN A 892 0.17 45.36 37.73
C GLN A 892 -0.33 44.09 37.00
N ALA A 893 0.17 42.91 37.36
CA ALA A 893 -0.35 41.64 36.87
C ALA A 893 -1.31 40.96 37.86
N ARG A 894 -2.25 40.19 37.33
CA ARG A 894 -3.19 39.37 38.10
C ARG A 894 -3.24 37.94 37.55
N ALA A 895 -2.80 36.98 38.34
CA ALA A 895 -2.96 35.56 38.03
C ALA A 895 -4.36 35.08 38.48
N CYS A 896 -5.15 34.58 37.54
CA CYS A 896 -6.53 34.14 37.76
C CYS A 896 -6.62 32.61 37.78
N GLY A 897 -7.55 32.07 38.57
CA GLY A 897 -7.85 30.64 38.63
C GLY A 897 -8.96 30.19 37.67
N SER A 898 -9.71 31.14 37.10
CA SER A 898 -10.88 30.85 36.27
C SER A 898 -11.09 31.89 35.17
N VAL A 899 -11.85 31.53 34.12
CA VAL A 899 -12.22 32.45 33.03
C VAL A 899 -13.03 33.62 33.59
N GLU A 900 -13.89 33.36 34.57
CA GLU A 900 -14.76 34.34 35.22
C GLU A 900 -13.93 35.41 35.96
N GLU A 901 -12.86 35.00 36.64
CA GLU A 901 -11.92 35.93 37.29
C GLU A 901 -11.15 36.78 36.27
N VAL A 902 -10.75 36.19 35.13
CA VAL A 902 -10.09 36.95 34.05
C VAL A 902 -11.04 38.01 33.50
N VAL A 903 -12.26 37.63 33.16
CA VAL A 903 -13.28 38.53 32.61
C VAL A 903 -13.61 39.65 33.61
N ALA A 904 -13.75 39.32 34.91
CA ALA A 904 -13.95 40.33 35.95
C ALA A 904 -12.78 41.32 36.02
N ALA A 905 -11.54 40.83 36.02
CA ALA A 905 -10.35 41.67 36.03
C ALA A 905 -10.26 42.61 34.82
N LEU A 906 -10.64 42.14 33.63
CA LEU A 906 -10.65 42.94 32.41
C LEU A 906 -11.73 44.03 32.45
N HIS A 907 -12.92 43.74 32.99
CA HIS A 907 -13.98 44.74 33.16
C HIS A 907 -13.60 45.80 34.21
N ASP A 908 -13.04 45.39 35.35
CA ASP A 908 -12.62 46.30 36.43
C ASP A 908 -11.55 47.30 35.95
N ALA A 909 -10.72 46.89 34.99
CA ALA A 909 -9.64 47.71 34.44
C ALA A 909 -10.10 48.83 33.50
N ALA A 910 -11.33 48.78 32.99
CA ALA A 910 -11.89 49.74 32.04
C ALA A 910 -10.89 50.15 30.91
N SER A 911 -10.19 49.16 30.36
CA SER A 911 -9.15 49.38 29.36
C SER A 911 -9.75 49.79 28.02
N ALA A 912 -9.15 50.79 27.36
CA ALA A 912 -9.54 51.18 26.01
C ALA A 912 -9.19 50.09 24.98
N SER A 913 -8.17 49.28 25.26
CA SER A 913 -7.75 48.17 24.40
C SER A 913 -7.49 46.89 25.20
N VAL A 914 -8.02 45.77 24.72
CA VAL A 914 -7.84 44.46 25.35
C VAL A 914 -7.35 43.47 24.30
N LEU A 915 -6.30 42.70 24.58
CA LEU A 915 -5.88 41.58 23.74
C LEU A 915 -5.97 40.28 24.53
N VAL A 916 -6.61 39.26 23.96
CA VAL A 916 -6.67 37.92 24.55
C VAL A 916 -5.86 36.97 23.70
N LYS A 917 -4.88 36.30 24.32
CA LYS A 917 -3.98 35.35 23.67
C LYS A 917 -3.83 34.07 24.47
N GLY A 918 -3.75 32.95 23.77
CA GLY A 918 -3.44 31.66 24.36
C GLY A 918 -3.39 30.55 23.33
N SER A 919 -2.89 29.40 23.78
CA SER A 919 -2.87 28.18 22.98
C SER A 919 -4.25 27.54 22.92
N ARG A 920 -4.56 26.80 21.86
CA ARG A 920 -5.88 26.17 21.66
C ARG A 920 -6.35 25.30 22.83
N PHE A 921 -5.43 24.59 23.52
CA PHE A 921 -5.78 23.76 24.68
C PHE A 921 -6.27 24.58 25.89
N MET A 922 -5.89 25.85 26.00
CA MET A 922 -6.35 26.76 27.06
C MET A 922 -7.78 27.23 26.88
N ARG A 923 -8.30 27.14 25.64
CA ARG A 923 -9.65 27.54 25.27
C ARG A 923 -9.94 29.00 25.65
N MET A 924 -9.01 29.91 25.33
CA MET A 924 -9.09 31.34 25.68
C MET A 924 -10.19 32.09 24.91
N GLU A 925 -10.77 31.50 23.87
CA GLU A 925 -11.97 32.01 23.19
C GLU A 925 -13.14 32.20 24.17
N ARG A 926 -13.16 31.45 25.28
CA ARG A 926 -14.13 31.63 26.38
C ARG A 926 -14.00 32.98 27.07
N VAL A 927 -12.78 33.50 27.22
CA VAL A 927 -12.53 34.85 27.78
C VAL A 927 -13.07 35.90 26.82
N VAL A 928 -12.82 35.75 25.51
CA VAL A 928 -13.35 36.65 24.48
C VAL A 928 -14.88 36.65 24.50
N GLN A 929 -15.50 35.47 24.54
CA GLN A 929 -16.96 35.34 24.60
C GLN A 929 -17.54 35.95 25.89
N GLY A 930 -16.94 35.66 27.06
CA GLY A 930 -17.39 36.16 28.35
C GLY A 930 -17.26 37.69 28.48
N PHE A 931 -16.15 38.25 27.98
CA PHE A 931 -15.93 39.69 27.98
C PHE A 931 -16.88 40.42 27.00
N SER A 932 -17.19 39.78 25.86
CA SER A 932 -18.10 40.36 24.85
C SER A 932 -19.58 40.33 25.25
N SER A 933 -20.01 39.38 26.10
CA SER A 933 -21.45 39.10 26.35
C SER A 933 -22.08 39.92 27.47
N LYS A 934 -21.30 40.52 28.39
CA LYS A 934 -21.87 41.42 29.42
C LYS A 934 -22.23 42.84 28.92
N ASN A 935 -21.81 43.23 27.71
CA ASN A 935 -22.14 44.52 27.10
C ASN A 935 -23.31 44.48 26.10
N ASN A 936 -23.83 43.29 25.76
CA ASN A 936 -24.96 43.12 24.85
C ASN A 936 -26.15 42.50 25.58
N ASN A 937 -26.94 43.33 26.27
CA ASN A 937 -28.21 42.90 26.83
C ASN A 937 -29.29 42.84 25.72
N MET A 938 -29.33 41.73 24.97
CA MET A 938 -30.48 41.30 24.17
C MET A 938 -30.69 39.79 24.39
N PRO A 939 -31.95 39.29 24.42
CA PRO A 939 -32.24 37.94 24.88
C PRO A 939 -31.70 36.88 23.90
N GLN A 940 -31.00 35.88 24.43
CA GLN A 940 -30.45 34.75 23.70
C GLN A 940 -31.55 33.86 23.09
N GLY A 941 -31.54 33.73 21.77
CA GLY A 941 -32.08 32.56 21.07
C GLY A 941 -31.02 31.46 21.02
N ALA A 942 -31.41 30.24 21.37
CA ALA A 942 -30.56 29.05 21.30
C ALA A 942 -30.14 28.74 19.85
N GLY A 943 -28.84 28.53 19.62
CA GLY A 943 -28.29 28.04 18.37
C GLY A 943 -26.78 27.81 18.46
N ASP A 944 -26.34 26.64 18.00
CA ASP A 944 -24.96 26.22 17.72
C ASP A 944 -24.07 25.80 18.90
N ARG A 945 -24.41 24.63 19.44
CA ARG A 945 -23.39 23.59 19.68
C ARG A 945 -23.24 22.83 18.38
N ASP A 946 -22.15 23.06 17.63
CA ASP A 946 -21.49 22.03 16.79
C ASP A 946 -20.27 22.63 16.07
N ALA A 947 -19.09 22.07 16.36
CA ALA A 947 -17.96 21.83 15.45
C ALA A 947 -16.68 21.53 16.28
N ALA A 948 -16.47 20.25 16.59
CA ALA A 948 -15.22 19.68 17.06
C ALA A 948 -14.87 18.44 16.23
#